data_AF-A0A8H5WSJ0-F1
#
_entry.id   AF-A0A8H5WSJ0-F1
#
_cell.length_a   1.000
_cell.length_b   1.000
_cell.length_c   1.000
_cell.angle_alpha   90.00
_cell.angle_beta   90.00
_cell.angle_gamma   90.00
#
_symmetry.space_group_name_H-M   'P 1'
#
loop_
_entity.id
_entity.type
_entity.pdbx_description
1 polymer ?
#
loop_
_entity_poly.entity_id
_entity_poly.type
_entity_poly.pdbx_seq_one_letter_code
_entity_poly.pdbx_strand_id
1 'polypeptide(L)'
;MAAADVDIGYVAGHLGLDQPVIASLTTEPTVELVNIVLQAVAAKAHEFDTLYADKLQTDIELENAVRSSETRSQTFKATADKALKDVEEARQQLKDEETKRQSLENELQVFKSKKSDYDAEIKALNDKIETLQSSNRTNLSIIESNNKRDQTITEELTKQHQRNVELSREITALQQSEQNARGQLNSAKYREESLQQQLDLARKNSEWLENELKTKSEEGLKYRKEKGSRIAELQRQNEDIQSQVDSLKKTEQQLRDRLDAMQAKADEALVKVQNQEGTFAQTIESYKHELEAQKRLVEMSNQLSKKHQERVQDLEREKERLRDNYEDELRRVRTELEQERQTTSEMEERINQLQSEIDELQARMEQHAPPPESAPETPRANGSLMRPSSPFTPSMRAKGAITTTQALDQLYQVKGQLATEKRRNAQLSEELDNMMTALEAKAPEIQDLQTEAEQLREEITRMSELSQNSFEERDKAKRAARKAESALATSQSETSILRTQLRDLGTQINMLLFQIHAMEKGTDQLTDEETFRLQQLQKGEISEEALSDMSDTHQFITQKLVVFKDIDSLRTKNEDLLRITRELANQLESEEALAEKHQAKQDHDMVEKLQQELSHMTDEARSIKKTMESFKTERDMFRRLLQQRGVHGDEASMMRNSIAGGERLPLASIEATEQTEALNEALRKLQSEYDSYREAQDGVRKDLRDQIDALSAERNSLQTDKVKLHAEARLESERREMLHTNFVALQSENHELQKRAQTLSETAAKQDIRTQQVAEELIEARGLLDSVRNETANLKAEKKLWKDIQDRLSKDNENLIEEKNRLNNLLATQQSIENERNMADSEARRKAQAKIESLEQELSDAQRKLTYEAEETKKLQLRKEFESKESQKRIDELMASL
;
A
#
# COMPACT_ATOMS: atom_id res chain seq x y z
N MET A 1 -46.52 158.72 223.62
CA MET A 1 -45.85 157.95 224.69
C MET A 1 -46.04 156.47 224.38
N ALA A 2 -45.00 155.67 224.13
CA ALA A 2 -43.61 156.03 223.78
C ALA A 2 -43.57 157.00 222.56
N ALA A 3 -42.54 157.75 222.19
CA ALA A 3 -41.08 157.69 222.38
C ALA A 3 -40.35 156.74 221.41
N ALA A 4 -39.56 157.33 220.49
CA ALA A 4 -38.68 156.70 219.49
C ALA A 4 -39.36 155.86 218.40
N ASP A 5 -39.27 156.21 217.11
CA ASP A 5 -39.34 157.54 216.48
C ASP A 5 -39.77 157.28 215.02
N VAL A 6 -40.85 157.90 214.56
CA VAL A 6 -41.40 157.64 213.21
C VAL A 6 -40.83 158.67 212.24
N ASP A 7 -40.19 158.22 211.15
CA ASP A 7 -39.63 159.12 210.14
C ASP A 7 -40.75 159.83 209.35
N ILE A 8 -41.09 161.02 209.83
CA ILE A 8 -42.09 161.92 209.26
C ILE A 8 -41.71 162.31 207.82
N GLY A 9 -40.42 162.36 207.47
CA GLY A 9 -39.95 162.69 206.13
C GLY A 9 -40.17 161.57 205.12
N TYR A 10 -39.81 160.33 205.47
CA TYR A 10 -40.02 159.18 204.57
C TYR A 10 -41.51 158.91 204.32
N VAL A 11 -42.34 158.97 205.38
CA VAL A 11 -43.80 158.75 205.26
C VAL A 11 -44.45 159.85 204.43
N ALA A 12 -44.09 161.12 204.65
CA ALA A 12 -44.52 162.25 203.81
C ALA A 12 -44.15 162.03 202.33
N GLY A 13 -42.90 161.68 202.04
CA GLY A 13 -42.39 161.49 200.68
C GLY A 13 -43.01 160.30 199.93
N HIS A 14 -43.30 159.19 200.61
CA HIS A 14 -43.96 158.03 199.99
C HIS A 14 -45.44 158.31 199.64
N LEU A 15 -46.10 159.12 200.46
CA LEU A 15 -47.53 159.49 200.32
C LEU A 15 -47.76 160.74 199.45
N GLY A 16 -46.74 161.56 199.20
CA GLY A 16 -46.88 162.83 198.49
C GLY A 16 -47.57 163.93 199.32
N LEU A 17 -47.40 163.89 200.65
CA LEU A 17 -48.03 164.82 201.60
C LEU A 17 -46.99 165.72 202.27
N ASP A 18 -47.43 166.88 202.77
CA ASP A 18 -46.53 167.93 203.26
C ASP A 18 -46.11 167.71 204.73
N GLN A 19 -44.84 167.96 205.05
CA GLN A 19 -44.22 167.52 206.30
C GLN A 19 -44.81 168.15 207.61
N PRO A 20 -45.28 169.41 207.66
CA PRO A 20 -45.89 169.95 208.89
C PRO A 20 -47.28 169.36 209.17
N VAL A 21 -47.95 168.79 208.15
CA VAL A 21 -49.29 168.17 208.27
C VAL A 21 -49.20 166.91 209.12
N ILE A 22 -48.21 166.05 208.89
CA ILE A 22 -48.02 164.83 209.69
C ILE A 22 -47.51 165.17 211.10
N ALA A 23 -46.75 166.26 211.27
CA ALA A 23 -46.25 166.69 212.58
C ALA A 23 -47.35 167.22 213.52
N SER A 24 -48.23 168.12 213.05
CA SER A 24 -49.30 168.72 213.89
C SER A 24 -50.32 167.69 214.40
N LEU A 25 -50.54 166.63 213.61
CA LEU A 25 -51.33 165.45 213.93
C LEU A 25 -50.86 164.75 215.23
N THR A 26 -49.60 164.95 215.64
CA THR A 26 -49.05 164.38 216.89
C THR A 26 -49.23 165.25 218.14
N THR A 27 -49.56 166.53 218.01
CA THR A 27 -49.68 167.46 219.15
C THR A 27 -51.12 167.90 219.43
N GLU A 28 -51.85 168.38 218.42
CA GLU A 28 -53.23 168.87 218.56
C GLU A 28 -54.06 168.43 217.33
N PRO A 29 -54.68 167.23 217.37
CA PRO A 29 -55.26 166.61 216.18
C PRO A 29 -56.68 167.12 215.86
N THR A 30 -56.97 167.27 214.57
CA THR A 30 -58.32 167.52 214.03
C THR A 30 -58.70 166.46 212.98
N VAL A 31 -59.98 166.38 212.62
CA VAL A 31 -60.52 165.28 211.81
C VAL A 31 -60.05 165.33 210.34
N GLU A 32 -59.88 166.53 209.77
CA GLU A 32 -59.44 166.71 208.37
C GLU A 32 -58.04 166.13 208.13
N LEU A 33 -57.13 166.34 209.10
CA LEU A 33 -55.75 165.88 209.10
C LEU A 33 -55.62 164.36 208.92
N VAL A 34 -56.52 163.58 209.53
CA VAL A 34 -56.50 162.11 209.44
C VAL A 34 -56.98 161.61 208.07
N ASN A 35 -58.00 162.26 207.48
CA ASN A 35 -58.54 161.87 206.18
C ASN A 35 -57.52 162.02 205.04
N ILE A 36 -56.72 163.09 205.06
CA ILE A 36 -55.70 163.38 204.03
C ILE A 36 -54.68 162.23 203.96
N VAL A 37 -54.21 161.73 205.11
CA VAL A 37 -53.26 160.62 205.19
C VAL A 37 -53.86 159.32 204.64
N LEU A 38 -55.12 159.02 204.98
CA LEU A 38 -55.81 157.81 204.50
C LEU A 38 -56.04 157.82 202.97
N GLN A 39 -56.34 158.99 202.38
CA GLN A 39 -56.48 159.12 200.93
C GLN A 39 -55.16 158.81 200.19
N ALA A 40 -54.03 159.30 200.70
CA ALA A 40 -52.73 159.06 200.07
C ALA A 40 -52.29 157.58 200.15
N VAL A 41 -52.59 156.89 201.26
CA VAL A 41 -52.35 155.44 201.39
C VAL A 41 -53.17 154.66 200.35
N ALA A 42 -54.44 155.03 200.14
CA ALA A 42 -55.29 154.39 199.14
C ALA A 42 -54.79 154.62 197.70
N ALA A 43 -54.25 155.81 197.39
CA ALA A 43 -53.69 156.11 196.08
C ALA A 43 -52.49 155.21 195.74
N LYS A 44 -51.57 155.00 196.69
CA LYS A 44 -50.39 154.13 196.47
C LYS A 44 -50.74 152.65 196.34
N ALA A 45 -51.82 152.17 196.97
CA ALA A 45 -52.30 150.81 196.77
C ALA A 45 -52.76 150.57 195.32
N HIS A 46 -53.56 151.48 194.76
CA HIS A 46 -54.06 151.38 193.38
C HIS A 46 -52.94 151.40 192.33
N GLU A 47 -51.86 152.15 192.57
CA GLU A 47 -50.71 152.22 191.66
C GLU A 47 -49.88 150.91 191.62
N PHE A 48 -49.99 150.06 192.64
CA PHE A 48 -49.38 148.72 192.65
C PHE A 48 -50.24 147.70 191.89
N ASP A 49 -51.56 147.74 192.08
CA ASP A 49 -52.50 146.82 191.42
C ASP A 49 -52.47 146.94 189.89
N THR A 50 -52.33 148.16 189.35
CA THR A 50 -52.23 148.40 187.90
C THR A 50 -50.93 147.83 187.30
N LEU A 51 -49.78 148.09 187.92
CA LEU A 51 -48.49 147.56 187.47
C LEU A 51 -48.43 146.02 187.48
N TYR A 52 -49.16 145.37 188.39
CA TYR A 52 -49.27 143.92 188.41
C TYR A 52 -50.08 143.36 187.22
N ALA A 53 -51.13 144.08 186.79
CA ALA A 53 -51.97 143.69 185.66
C ALA A 53 -51.23 143.76 184.31
N ASP A 54 -50.51 144.87 184.04
CA ASP A 54 -49.74 145.07 182.80
C ASP A 54 -48.65 143.99 182.62
N LYS A 55 -48.03 143.59 183.75
CA LYS A 55 -47.03 142.50 183.79
C LYS A 55 -47.65 141.16 183.39
N LEU A 56 -48.89 140.90 183.78
CA LEU A 56 -49.59 139.65 183.43
C LEU A 56 -50.01 139.61 181.96
N GLN A 57 -50.46 140.74 181.39
CA GLN A 57 -50.85 140.80 179.97
C GLN A 57 -49.65 140.56 179.04
N THR A 58 -48.50 141.18 179.35
CA THR A 58 -47.29 141.08 178.52
C THR A 58 -46.69 139.67 178.46
N ASP A 59 -46.78 138.87 179.53
CA ASP A 59 -46.39 137.45 179.50
C ASP A 59 -47.23 136.64 178.48
N ILE A 60 -48.55 136.88 178.42
CA ILE A 60 -49.51 136.12 177.61
C ILE A 60 -49.34 136.40 176.11
N GLU A 61 -49.05 137.65 175.74
CA GLU A 61 -48.81 138.03 174.35
C GLU A 61 -47.53 137.37 173.79
N LEU A 62 -46.49 137.25 174.62
CA LEU A 62 -45.21 136.65 174.25
C LEU A 62 -45.35 135.13 174.01
N GLU A 63 -46.09 134.41 174.85
CA GLU A 63 -46.27 132.96 174.69
C GLU A 63 -47.04 132.60 173.40
N ASN A 64 -48.06 133.40 173.05
CA ASN A 64 -48.82 133.22 171.81
C ASN A 64 -47.96 133.42 170.56
N ALA A 65 -47.06 134.41 170.57
CA ALA A 65 -46.15 134.67 169.46
C ALA A 65 -45.25 133.45 169.16
N VAL A 66 -44.66 132.85 170.20
CA VAL A 66 -43.77 131.67 170.08
C VAL A 66 -44.51 130.48 169.44
N ARG A 67 -45.68 130.11 169.97
CA ARG A 67 -46.48 128.98 169.46
C ARG A 67 -46.88 129.16 167.98
N SER A 68 -47.17 130.39 167.55
CA SER A 68 -47.49 130.70 166.15
C SER A 68 -46.30 130.50 165.20
N SER A 69 -45.10 130.84 165.65
CA SER A 69 -43.85 130.72 164.88
C SER A 69 -43.46 129.26 164.65
N GLU A 70 -43.49 128.46 165.71
CA GLU A 70 -43.09 127.04 165.68
C GLU A 70 -44.00 126.21 164.77
N THR A 71 -45.32 126.44 164.85
CA THR A 71 -46.32 125.83 163.96
C THR A 71 -46.00 126.10 162.49
N ARG A 72 -45.62 127.35 162.15
CA ARG A 72 -45.28 127.75 160.78
C ARG A 72 -44.04 127.02 160.27
N SER A 73 -43.00 126.91 161.10
CA SER A 73 -41.75 126.23 160.78
C SER A 73 -41.97 124.76 160.41
N GLN A 74 -42.80 124.05 161.16
CA GLN A 74 -43.15 122.64 160.88
C GLN A 74 -43.84 122.49 159.52
N THR A 75 -44.79 123.38 159.17
CA THR A 75 -45.51 123.29 157.88
C THR A 75 -44.61 123.48 156.65
N PHE A 76 -43.62 124.39 156.71
CA PHE A 76 -42.69 124.59 155.59
C PHE A 76 -41.73 123.41 155.41
N LYS A 77 -41.33 122.74 156.49
CA LYS A 77 -40.48 121.55 156.39
C LYS A 77 -41.20 120.40 155.68
N ALA A 78 -42.46 120.15 156.03
CA ALA A 78 -43.27 119.10 155.42
C ALA A 78 -43.52 119.30 153.90
N THR A 79 -43.64 120.54 153.42
CA THR A 79 -43.73 120.81 151.97
C THR A 79 -42.39 120.66 151.25
N ALA A 80 -41.26 121.02 151.87
CA ALA A 80 -39.93 120.81 151.28
C ALA A 80 -39.58 119.32 151.14
N ASP A 81 -39.82 118.53 152.20
CA ASP A 81 -39.56 117.08 152.21
C ASP A 81 -40.42 116.35 151.15
N LYS A 82 -41.65 116.81 150.89
CA LYS A 82 -42.49 116.28 149.81
C LYS A 82 -41.93 116.64 148.43
N ALA A 83 -41.61 117.91 148.18
CA ALA A 83 -41.17 118.39 146.86
C ALA A 83 -39.86 117.73 146.40
N LEU A 84 -38.94 117.39 147.32
CA LEU A 84 -37.75 116.61 146.99
C LEU A 84 -38.10 115.21 146.46
N LYS A 85 -39.08 114.55 147.08
CA LYS A 85 -39.51 113.20 146.72
C LYS A 85 -40.14 113.15 145.32
N ASP A 86 -41.02 114.12 145.02
CA ASP A 86 -41.65 114.27 143.70
C ASP A 86 -40.59 114.45 142.58
N VAL A 87 -39.45 115.09 142.88
CA VAL A 87 -38.32 115.27 141.94
C VAL A 87 -37.46 114.01 141.79
N GLU A 88 -37.30 113.20 142.83
CA GLU A 88 -36.60 111.90 142.73
C GLU A 88 -37.38 110.91 141.87
N GLU A 89 -38.70 110.81 142.07
CA GLU A 89 -39.57 109.93 141.28
C GLU A 89 -39.57 110.32 139.78
N ALA A 90 -39.62 111.62 139.46
CA ALA A 90 -39.54 112.11 138.09
C ALA A 90 -38.19 111.79 137.40
N ARG A 91 -37.08 111.85 138.15
CA ARG A 91 -35.74 111.48 137.63
C ARG A 91 -35.62 109.98 137.38
N GLN A 92 -36.25 109.15 138.20
CA GLN A 92 -36.30 107.70 138.00
C GLN A 92 -37.01 107.36 136.67
N GLN A 93 -38.21 107.91 136.47
CA GLN A 93 -39.01 107.67 135.26
C GLN A 93 -38.31 108.12 133.96
N LEU A 94 -37.66 109.29 133.98
CA LEU A 94 -36.92 109.79 132.82
C LEU A 94 -35.79 108.83 132.38
N LYS A 95 -35.07 108.26 133.35
CA LYS A 95 -34.00 107.31 133.11
C LYS A 95 -34.53 106.00 132.52
N ASP A 96 -35.64 105.50 133.05
CA ASP A 96 -36.27 104.27 132.57
C ASP A 96 -36.73 104.41 131.11
N GLU A 97 -37.39 105.52 130.73
CA GLU A 97 -37.76 105.79 129.34
C GLU A 97 -36.56 105.96 128.40
N GLU A 98 -35.47 106.58 128.86
CA GLU A 98 -34.26 106.70 128.03
C GLU A 98 -33.62 105.34 127.73
N THR A 99 -33.63 104.40 128.68
CA THR A 99 -33.16 103.01 128.41
C THR A 99 -34.07 102.27 127.42
N LYS A 100 -35.40 102.44 127.50
CA LYS A 100 -36.34 101.88 126.52
C LYS A 100 -36.08 102.42 125.12
N ARG A 101 -35.87 103.74 124.99
CA ARG A 101 -35.55 104.40 123.72
C ARG A 101 -34.29 103.80 123.07
N GLN A 102 -33.23 103.59 123.85
CA GLN A 102 -31.99 102.98 123.38
C GLN A 102 -32.18 101.50 122.96
N SER A 103 -32.98 100.72 123.70
CA SER A 103 -33.25 99.32 123.33
C SER A 103 -33.98 99.19 121.98
N LEU A 104 -35.01 100.00 121.74
CA LEU A 104 -35.76 100.01 120.49
C LEU A 104 -34.92 100.52 119.30
N GLU A 105 -34.04 101.49 119.53
CA GLU A 105 -33.13 102.02 118.50
C GLU A 105 -32.13 100.93 118.05
N ASN A 106 -31.60 100.14 118.99
CA ASN A 106 -30.75 98.98 118.70
C ASN A 106 -31.49 97.87 117.93
N GLU A 107 -32.72 97.51 118.34
CA GLU A 107 -33.54 96.51 117.64
C GLU A 107 -33.82 96.92 116.20
N LEU A 108 -34.17 98.19 115.97
CA LEU A 108 -34.45 98.74 114.64
C LEU A 108 -33.20 98.70 113.75
N GLN A 109 -32.00 98.91 114.31
CA GLN A 109 -30.74 98.74 113.58
C GLN A 109 -30.49 97.27 113.19
N VAL A 110 -30.77 96.31 114.09
CA VAL A 110 -30.65 94.86 113.80
C VAL A 110 -31.66 94.38 112.75
N PHE A 111 -32.88 94.93 112.73
CA PHE A 111 -33.84 94.65 111.66
C PHE A 111 -33.40 95.23 110.31
N LYS A 112 -32.74 96.40 110.29
CA LYS A 112 -32.17 96.98 109.06
C LYS A 112 -31.04 96.15 108.47
N SER A 113 -30.12 95.63 109.30
CA SER A 113 -29.05 94.75 108.78
C SER A 113 -29.63 93.46 108.22
N LYS A 114 -30.47 92.74 108.98
CA LYS A 114 -31.13 91.51 108.54
C LYS A 114 -31.90 91.68 107.22
N LYS A 115 -32.57 92.82 107.03
CA LYS A 115 -33.23 93.11 105.74
C LYS A 115 -32.21 93.22 104.61
N SER A 116 -31.11 93.95 104.81
CA SER A 116 -30.04 94.05 103.82
C SER A 116 -29.41 92.70 103.47
N ASP A 117 -29.30 91.80 104.45
CA ASP A 117 -28.78 90.44 104.25
C ASP A 117 -29.73 89.62 103.37
N TYR A 118 -31.04 89.64 103.65
CA TYR A 118 -32.06 88.98 102.81
C TYR A 118 -32.17 89.60 101.41
N ASP A 119 -32.11 90.92 101.28
CA ASP A 119 -32.13 91.62 99.98
C ASP A 119 -30.88 91.27 99.13
N ALA A 120 -29.78 90.84 99.74
CA ALA A 120 -28.59 90.32 99.06
C ALA A 120 -28.73 88.83 98.70
N GLU A 121 -29.26 88.00 99.61
CA GLU A 121 -29.51 86.57 99.36
C GLU A 121 -30.51 86.36 98.21
N ILE A 122 -31.60 87.14 98.18
CA ILE A 122 -32.61 87.10 97.11
C ILE A 122 -31.99 87.42 95.74
N LYS A 123 -31.04 88.38 95.67
CA LYS A 123 -30.31 88.69 94.43
C LYS A 123 -29.44 87.51 94.00
N ALA A 124 -28.60 87.00 94.91
CA ALA A 124 -27.73 85.85 94.62
C ALA A 124 -28.50 84.60 94.18
N LEU A 125 -29.72 84.38 94.70
CA LEU A 125 -30.61 83.31 94.26
C LEU A 125 -31.19 83.57 92.87
N ASN A 126 -31.60 84.80 92.55
CA ASN A 126 -32.08 85.16 91.21
C ASN A 126 -30.97 85.04 90.15
N ASP A 127 -29.78 85.55 90.42
CA ASP A 127 -28.61 85.43 89.54
C ASP A 127 -28.26 83.95 89.27
N LYS A 128 -28.40 83.10 90.31
CA LYS A 128 -28.23 81.64 90.21
C LYS A 128 -29.34 80.97 89.39
N ILE A 129 -30.57 81.46 89.46
CA ILE A 129 -31.68 80.97 88.62
C ILE A 129 -31.47 81.36 87.16
N GLU A 130 -31.06 82.59 86.86
CA GLU A 130 -30.83 83.05 85.48
C GLU A 130 -29.62 82.34 84.83
N THR A 131 -28.54 82.13 85.57
CA THR A 131 -27.39 81.32 85.10
C THR A 131 -27.74 79.84 84.88
N LEU A 132 -28.62 79.24 85.70
CA LEU A 132 -29.14 77.89 85.46
C LEU A 132 -30.13 77.82 84.29
N GLN A 133 -30.97 78.84 84.08
CA GLN A 133 -31.90 78.90 82.95
C GLN A 133 -31.16 79.09 81.62
N SER A 134 -30.16 79.97 81.57
CA SER A 134 -29.31 80.15 80.40
C SER A 134 -28.48 78.90 80.09
N SER A 135 -27.90 78.24 81.11
CA SER A 135 -27.22 76.95 80.94
C SER A 135 -28.15 75.83 80.44
N ASN A 136 -29.39 75.75 80.92
CA ASN A 136 -30.35 74.79 80.37
C ASN A 136 -30.73 75.10 78.92
N ARG A 137 -30.87 76.38 78.54
CA ARG A 137 -31.12 76.78 77.14
C ARG A 137 -29.96 76.41 76.22
N THR A 138 -28.71 76.59 76.63
CA THR A 138 -27.55 76.16 75.82
C THR A 138 -27.43 74.64 75.75
N ASN A 139 -27.64 73.92 76.85
CA ASN A 139 -27.65 72.45 76.87
C ASN A 139 -28.74 71.87 75.94
N LEU A 140 -29.97 72.42 75.97
CA LEU A 140 -31.04 72.00 75.05
C LEU A 140 -30.68 72.25 73.58
N SER A 141 -30.10 73.41 73.25
CA SER A 141 -29.60 73.71 71.89
C SER A 141 -28.52 72.73 71.43
N ILE A 142 -27.61 72.33 72.32
CA ILE A 142 -26.59 71.30 72.05
C ILE A 142 -27.24 69.92 71.83
N ILE A 143 -28.23 69.55 72.65
CA ILE A 143 -28.98 68.28 72.50
C ILE A 143 -29.76 68.26 71.18
N GLU A 144 -30.42 69.34 70.79
CA GLU A 144 -31.08 69.45 69.48
C GLU A 144 -30.09 69.37 68.31
N SER A 145 -28.93 70.00 68.44
CA SER A 145 -27.86 69.93 67.43
C SER A 145 -27.33 68.51 67.27
N ASN A 146 -27.06 67.83 68.38
CA ASN A 146 -26.60 66.44 68.38
C ASN A 146 -27.67 65.49 67.82
N ASN A 147 -28.92 65.59 68.25
CA ASN A 147 -30.03 64.80 67.70
C ASN A 147 -30.17 64.98 66.18
N LYS A 148 -29.99 66.20 65.66
CA LYS A 148 -29.99 66.47 64.20
C LYS A 148 -28.79 65.82 63.50
N ARG A 149 -27.60 65.85 64.11
CA ARG A 149 -26.42 65.14 63.59
C ARG A 149 -26.63 63.63 63.57
N ASP A 150 -27.13 63.05 64.67
CA ASP A 150 -27.37 61.62 64.80
C ASP A 150 -28.46 61.14 63.81
N GLN A 151 -29.49 61.94 63.57
CA GLN A 151 -30.45 61.71 62.49
C GLN A 151 -29.76 61.70 61.11
N THR A 152 -28.94 62.70 60.77
CA THR A 152 -28.22 62.71 59.48
C THR A 152 -27.25 61.53 59.32
N ILE A 153 -26.54 61.14 60.39
CA ILE A 153 -25.65 59.98 60.39
C ILE A 153 -26.44 58.67 60.21
N THR A 154 -27.63 58.56 60.81
CA THR A 154 -28.51 57.39 60.65
C THR A 154 -29.09 57.30 59.23
N GLU A 155 -29.45 58.45 58.64
CA GLU A 155 -29.84 58.54 57.24
C GLU A 155 -28.70 58.18 56.28
N GLU A 156 -27.47 58.66 56.54
CA GLU A 156 -26.30 58.29 55.73
C GLU A 156 -25.97 56.81 55.86
N LEU A 157 -25.99 56.26 57.08
CA LEU A 157 -25.75 54.84 57.34
C LEU A 157 -26.78 53.95 56.62
N THR A 158 -28.06 54.31 56.64
CA THR A 158 -29.12 53.56 55.95
C THR A 158 -29.01 53.67 54.43
N LYS A 159 -28.68 54.85 53.88
CA LYS A 159 -28.37 55.02 52.43
C LYS A 159 -27.16 54.20 52.00
N GLN A 160 -26.09 54.15 52.80
CA GLN A 160 -24.91 53.32 52.52
C GLN A 160 -25.24 51.82 52.62
N HIS A 161 -26.07 51.40 53.56
CA HIS A 161 -26.48 50.00 53.69
C HIS A 161 -27.38 49.55 52.52
N GLN A 162 -28.32 50.38 52.08
CA GLN A 162 -29.11 50.16 50.86
C GLN A 162 -28.20 49.98 49.65
N ARG A 163 -27.25 50.91 49.44
CA ARG A 163 -26.30 50.85 48.33
C ARG A 163 -25.39 49.62 48.38
N ASN A 164 -25.03 49.15 49.57
CA ASN A 164 -24.26 47.92 49.75
C ASN A 164 -25.07 46.67 49.36
N VAL A 165 -26.37 46.63 49.69
CA VAL A 165 -27.30 45.56 49.26
C VAL A 165 -27.52 45.61 47.74
N GLU A 166 -27.61 46.79 47.13
CA GLU A 166 -27.71 46.96 45.68
C GLU A 166 -26.45 46.44 44.97
N LEU A 167 -25.26 46.90 45.38
CA LEU A 167 -23.98 46.40 44.85
C LEU A 167 -23.81 44.88 45.06
N SER A 168 -24.28 44.33 46.18
CA SER A 168 -24.26 42.87 46.42
C SER A 168 -25.17 42.09 45.45
N ARG A 169 -26.32 42.67 45.07
CA ARG A 169 -27.20 42.12 44.03
C ARG A 169 -26.59 42.21 42.64
N GLU A 170 -25.96 43.34 42.31
CA GLU A 170 -25.24 43.51 41.04
C GLU A 170 -24.08 42.51 40.92
N ILE A 171 -23.27 42.34 41.97
CA ILE A 171 -22.17 41.36 42.00
C ILE A 171 -22.69 39.93 41.80
N THR A 172 -23.77 39.53 42.47
CA THR A 172 -24.34 38.18 42.30
C THR A 172 -24.97 37.97 40.92
N ALA A 173 -25.62 38.99 40.34
CA ALA A 173 -26.13 38.95 38.98
C ALA A 173 -24.99 38.86 37.93
N LEU A 174 -23.91 39.61 38.12
CA LEU A 174 -22.71 39.55 37.27
C LEU A 174 -22.01 38.19 37.37
N GLN A 175 -21.86 37.62 38.58
CA GLN A 175 -21.32 36.27 38.78
C GLN A 175 -22.17 35.19 38.10
N GLN A 176 -23.50 35.27 38.22
CA GLN A 176 -24.39 34.33 37.54
C GLN A 176 -24.33 34.47 36.01
N SER A 177 -24.22 35.72 35.50
CA SER A 177 -24.00 36.00 34.08
C SER A 177 -22.68 35.43 33.58
N GLU A 178 -21.58 35.61 34.34
CA GLU A 178 -20.27 35.06 34.01
C GLU A 178 -20.28 33.52 34.02
N GLN A 179 -20.93 32.90 35.01
CA GLN A 179 -21.06 31.45 35.08
C GLN A 179 -21.86 30.89 33.88
N ASN A 180 -22.95 31.55 33.50
CA ASN A 180 -23.73 31.20 32.31
C ASN A 180 -22.90 31.36 31.02
N ALA A 181 -22.15 32.46 30.88
CA ALA A 181 -21.28 32.71 29.73
C ALA A 181 -20.13 31.68 29.63
N ARG A 182 -19.50 31.31 30.76
CA ARG A 182 -18.51 30.22 30.83
C ARG A 182 -19.14 28.86 30.47
N GLY A 183 -20.37 28.60 30.90
CA GLY A 183 -21.13 27.40 30.53
C GLY A 183 -21.41 27.32 29.03
N GLN A 184 -21.85 28.43 28.42
CA GLN A 184 -22.04 28.53 26.98
C GLN A 184 -20.73 28.39 26.20
N LEU A 185 -19.64 29.03 26.64
CA LEU A 185 -18.31 28.92 26.05
C LEU A 185 -17.83 27.45 26.05
N ASN A 186 -17.97 26.74 27.16
CA ASN A 186 -17.58 25.33 27.25
C ASN A 186 -18.49 24.45 26.37
N SER A 187 -19.80 24.72 26.31
CA SER A 187 -20.73 24.02 25.41
C SER A 187 -20.46 24.29 23.92
N ALA A 188 -19.91 25.46 23.58
CA ALA A 188 -19.43 25.77 22.24
C ALA A 188 -18.14 24.99 21.93
N LYS A 189 -17.15 25.03 22.82
CA LYS A 189 -15.89 24.27 22.68
C LYS A 189 -16.11 22.77 22.53
N TYR A 190 -16.98 22.15 23.33
CA TYR A 190 -17.27 20.72 23.16
C TYR A 190 -17.97 20.39 21.83
N ARG A 191 -18.73 21.33 21.24
CA ARG A 191 -19.24 21.17 19.86
C ARG A 191 -18.14 21.36 18.82
N GLU A 192 -17.26 22.34 19.00
CA GLU A 192 -16.10 22.60 18.14
C GLU A 192 -15.17 21.38 18.10
N GLU A 193 -14.74 20.87 19.25
CA GLU A 193 -13.93 19.65 19.39
C GLU A 193 -14.63 18.43 18.77
N SER A 194 -15.94 18.25 18.99
CA SER A 194 -16.70 17.12 18.42
C SER A 194 -16.84 17.22 16.90
N LEU A 195 -17.11 18.42 16.35
CA LEU A 195 -17.16 18.65 14.91
C LEU A 195 -15.78 18.50 14.26
N GLN A 196 -14.72 18.94 14.94
CA GLN A 196 -13.35 18.79 14.45
C GLN A 196 -12.92 17.32 14.44
N GLN A 197 -13.26 16.53 15.47
CA GLN A 197 -13.06 15.08 15.45
C GLN A 197 -13.83 14.39 14.31
N GLN A 198 -15.10 14.78 14.08
CA GLN A 198 -15.88 14.25 12.94
C GLN A 198 -15.26 14.63 11.59
N LEU A 199 -14.74 15.86 11.45
CA LEU A 199 -14.11 16.36 10.24
C LEU A 199 -12.77 15.66 9.96
N ASP A 200 -11.95 15.42 10.99
CA ASP A 200 -10.70 14.69 10.86
C ASP A 200 -10.91 13.18 10.62
N LEU A 201 -11.98 12.58 11.15
CA LEU A 201 -12.42 11.23 10.79
C LEU A 201 -12.91 11.16 9.33
N ALA A 202 -13.68 12.15 8.87
CA ALA A 202 -14.13 12.23 7.49
C ALA A 202 -12.96 12.42 6.51
N ARG A 203 -11.97 13.26 6.85
CA ARG A 203 -10.72 13.39 6.10
C ARG A 203 -9.96 12.08 5.99
N LYS A 204 -9.67 11.42 7.12
CA LYS A 204 -8.97 10.12 7.14
C LYS A 204 -9.69 9.05 6.33
N ASN A 205 -11.03 9.03 6.36
CA ASN A 205 -11.83 8.13 5.54
C ASN A 205 -11.73 8.47 4.03
N SER A 206 -11.75 9.76 3.68
CA SER A 206 -11.54 10.21 2.29
C SER A 206 -10.13 9.88 1.78
N GLU A 207 -9.10 10.15 2.58
CA GLU A 207 -7.71 9.81 2.30
C GLU A 207 -7.53 8.29 2.15
N TRP A 208 -8.17 7.49 3.00
CA TRP A 208 -8.14 6.03 2.89
C TRP A 208 -8.84 5.53 1.61
N LEU A 209 -10.04 6.04 1.31
CA LEU A 209 -10.77 5.71 0.08
C LEU A 209 -10.04 6.13 -1.19
N GLU A 210 -9.35 7.28 -1.18
CA GLU A 210 -8.55 7.77 -2.31
C GLU A 210 -7.28 6.92 -2.50
N ASN A 211 -6.61 6.51 -1.41
CA ASN A 211 -5.48 5.58 -1.48
C ASN A 211 -5.92 4.18 -1.96
N GLU A 212 -7.05 3.65 -1.49
CA GLU A 212 -7.60 2.36 -1.94
C GLU A 212 -8.05 2.44 -3.42
N LEU A 213 -8.72 3.52 -3.84
CA LEU A 213 -9.05 3.76 -5.25
C LEU A 213 -7.78 3.79 -6.12
N LYS A 214 -6.74 4.48 -5.65
CA LYS A 214 -5.46 4.60 -6.34
C LYS A 214 -4.76 3.25 -6.45
N THR A 215 -4.58 2.52 -5.36
CA THR A 215 -3.94 1.18 -5.38
C THR A 215 -4.72 0.20 -6.25
N LYS A 216 -6.06 0.19 -6.20
CA LYS A 216 -6.88 -0.63 -7.11
C LYS A 216 -6.76 -0.22 -8.57
N SER A 217 -6.57 1.08 -8.86
CA SER A 217 -6.30 1.55 -10.22
C SER A 217 -4.91 1.12 -10.71
N GLU A 218 -3.89 1.16 -9.86
CA GLU A 218 -2.52 0.74 -10.14
C GLU A 218 -2.42 -0.79 -10.31
N GLU A 219 -3.09 -1.57 -9.45
CA GLU A 219 -3.29 -3.02 -9.62
C GLU A 219 -4.01 -3.33 -10.94
N GLY A 220 -5.09 -2.62 -11.26
CA GLY A 220 -5.86 -2.81 -12.50
C GLY A 220 -5.13 -2.38 -13.78
N LEU A 221 -4.16 -1.47 -13.69
CA LEU A 221 -3.23 -1.13 -14.76
C LEU A 221 -2.12 -2.18 -14.89
N LYS A 222 -1.51 -2.59 -13.77
CA LYS A 222 -0.50 -3.64 -13.72
C LYS A 222 -1.02 -4.95 -14.28
N TYR A 223 -2.20 -5.40 -13.84
CA TYR A 223 -2.88 -6.59 -14.36
C TYR A 223 -3.12 -6.48 -15.87
N ARG A 224 -3.57 -5.33 -16.38
CA ARG A 224 -3.72 -5.12 -17.84
C ARG A 224 -2.39 -5.20 -18.58
N LYS A 225 -1.31 -4.62 -18.06
CA LYS A 225 0.02 -4.68 -18.69
C LYS A 225 0.60 -6.11 -18.65
N GLU A 226 0.48 -6.82 -17.54
CA GLU A 226 0.91 -8.22 -17.40
C GLU A 226 0.10 -9.16 -18.30
N LYS A 227 -1.23 -9.03 -18.36
CA LYS A 227 -2.07 -9.86 -19.25
C LYS A 227 -1.90 -9.48 -20.72
N GLY A 228 -1.76 -8.19 -21.05
CA GLY A 228 -1.46 -7.74 -22.41
C GLY A 228 -0.13 -8.29 -22.91
N SER A 229 0.93 -8.19 -22.08
CA SER A 229 2.24 -8.79 -22.36
C SER A 229 2.14 -10.30 -22.55
N ARG A 230 1.43 -11.03 -21.67
CA ARG A 230 1.26 -12.49 -21.80
C ARG A 230 0.40 -12.89 -23.01
N ILE A 231 -0.57 -12.07 -23.41
CA ILE A 231 -1.35 -12.29 -24.64
C ILE A 231 -0.45 -12.11 -25.87
N ALA A 232 0.34 -11.04 -25.95
CA ALA A 232 1.29 -10.83 -27.03
C ALA A 232 2.36 -11.93 -27.11
N GLU A 233 2.86 -12.40 -25.96
CA GLU A 233 3.78 -13.55 -25.88
C GLU A 233 3.14 -14.84 -26.40
N LEU A 234 1.89 -15.13 -26.01
CA LEU A 234 1.15 -16.30 -26.48
C LEU A 234 0.73 -16.20 -27.95
N GLN A 235 0.46 -15.00 -28.47
CA GLN A 235 0.22 -14.76 -29.89
C GLN A 235 1.49 -15.06 -30.70
N ARG A 236 2.63 -14.48 -30.29
CA ARG A 236 3.92 -14.77 -30.91
C ARG A 236 4.28 -16.27 -30.83
N GLN A 237 4.05 -16.94 -29.69
CA GLN A 237 4.28 -18.39 -29.58
C GLN A 237 3.38 -19.20 -30.53
N ASN A 238 2.13 -18.79 -30.75
CA ASN A 238 1.26 -19.42 -31.76
C ASN A 238 1.75 -19.13 -33.19
N GLU A 239 2.24 -17.93 -33.49
CA GLU A 239 2.81 -17.58 -34.80
C GLU A 239 4.11 -18.34 -35.09
N ASP A 240 5.02 -18.41 -34.10
CA ASP A 240 6.25 -19.21 -34.15
C ASP A 240 5.89 -20.70 -34.41
N ILE A 241 4.96 -21.28 -33.65
CA ILE A 241 4.47 -22.67 -33.82
C ILE A 241 3.77 -22.87 -35.18
N GLN A 242 2.91 -21.95 -35.62
CA GLN A 242 2.21 -22.05 -36.91
C GLN A 242 3.22 -22.02 -38.07
N SER A 243 4.27 -21.20 -37.99
CA SER A 243 5.34 -21.16 -38.99
C SER A 243 6.16 -22.47 -39.02
N GLN A 244 6.36 -23.12 -37.87
CA GLN A 244 6.99 -24.45 -37.79
C GLN A 244 6.08 -25.53 -38.36
N VAL A 245 4.79 -25.52 -38.04
CA VAL A 245 3.79 -26.45 -38.59
C VAL A 245 3.67 -26.30 -40.11
N ASP A 246 3.66 -25.08 -40.66
CA ASP A 246 3.54 -24.86 -42.10
C ASP A 246 4.86 -25.03 -42.87
N SER A 247 6.02 -25.02 -42.21
CA SER A 247 7.28 -25.47 -42.81
C SER A 247 7.40 -27.00 -42.78
N LEU A 248 7.00 -27.66 -41.68
CA LEU A 248 6.93 -29.12 -41.58
C LEU A 248 5.94 -29.72 -42.58
N LYS A 249 4.75 -29.12 -42.79
CA LYS A 249 3.83 -29.55 -43.86
C LYS A 249 4.45 -29.45 -45.25
N LYS A 250 5.27 -28.43 -45.51
CA LYS A 250 5.95 -28.25 -46.80
C LYS A 250 7.03 -29.30 -47.01
N THR A 251 7.81 -29.64 -45.98
CA THR A 251 8.80 -30.73 -46.08
C THR A 251 8.14 -32.09 -46.15
N GLU A 252 7.03 -32.32 -45.43
CA GLU A 252 6.21 -33.53 -45.55
C GLU A 252 5.67 -33.70 -46.97
N GLN A 253 5.07 -32.65 -47.55
CA GLN A 253 4.58 -32.70 -48.92
C GLN A 253 5.72 -32.97 -49.92
N GLN A 254 6.87 -32.30 -49.79
CA GLN A 254 8.04 -32.57 -50.64
C GLN A 254 8.58 -34.00 -50.49
N LEU A 255 8.46 -34.62 -49.31
CA LEU A 255 8.83 -36.02 -49.08
C LEU A 255 7.80 -36.99 -49.68
N ARG A 256 6.49 -36.68 -49.61
CA ARG A 256 5.41 -37.41 -50.29
C ARG A 256 5.58 -37.34 -51.81
N ASP A 257 5.73 -36.14 -52.37
CA ASP A 257 5.95 -35.92 -53.81
C ASP A 257 7.19 -36.69 -54.32
N ARG A 258 8.26 -36.75 -53.51
CA ARG A 258 9.47 -37.56 -53.80
C ARG A 258 9.21 -39.06 -53.71
N LEU A 259 8.42 -39.51 -52.74
CA LEU A 259 8.07 -40.93 -52.59
C LEU A 259 7.21 -41.38 -53.78
N ASP A 260 6.17 -40.63 -54.13
CA ASP A 260 5.31 -40.88 -55.28
C ASP A 260 6.12 -40.88 -56.59
N ALA A 261 7.06 -39.94 -56.76
CA ALA A 261 7.96 -39.90 -57.92
C ALA A 261 8.99 -41.05 -57.96
N MET A 262 9.38 -41.61 -56.81
CA MET A 262 10.23 -42.81 -56.75
C MET A 262 9.41 -44.09 -56.99
N GLN A 263 8.19 -44.16 -56.47
CA GLN A 263 7.27 -45.27 -56.71
C GLN A 263 6.88 -45.33 -58.20
N ALA A 264 6.51 -44.21 -58.81
CA ALA A 264 6.23 -44.15 -60.25
C ALA A 264 7.42 -44.60 -61.11
N LYS A 265 8.67 -44.32 -60.70
CA LYS A 265 9.89 -44.83 -61.36
C LYS A 265 10.09 -46.33 -61.13
N ALA A 266 9.76 -46.85 -59.96
CA ALA A 266 9.81 -48.27 -59.68
C ALA A 266 8.76 -49.03 -60.51
N ASP A 267 7.53 -48.51 -60.60
CA ASP A 267 6.47 -49.05 -61.44
C ASP A 267 6.83 -48.98 -62.94
N GLU A 268 7.40 -47.85 -63.40
CA GLU A 268 7.91 -47.74 -64.79
C GLU A 268 9.04 -48.73 -65.07
N ALA A 269 9.94 -48.98 -64.09
CA ALA A 269 11.00 -49.98 -64.20
C ALA A 269 10.44 -51.41 -64.23
N LEU A 270 9.43 -51.73 -63.40
CA LEU A 270 8.74 -53.01 -63.41
C LEU A 270 8.02 -53.25 -64.74
N VAL A 271 7.33 -52.25 -65.29
CA VAL A 271 6.70 -52.32 -66.62
C VAL A 271 7.76 -52.49 -67.72
N LYS A 272 8.92 -51.83 -67.62
CA LYS A 272 10.04 -52.06 -68.55
C LYS A 272 10.58 -53.49 -68.47
N VAL A 273 10.74 -54.05 -67.27
CA VAL A 273 11.16 -55.45 -67.07
C VAL A 273 10.12 -56.41 -67.63
N GLN A 274 8.82 -56.23 -67.34
CA GLN A 274 7.75 -57.07 -67.90
C GLN A 274 7.69 -57.01 -69.44
N ASN A 275 7.93 -55.85 -70.04
CA ASN A 275 8.02 -55.71 -71.50
C ASN A 275 9.27 -56.39 -72.07
N GLN A 276 10.41 -56.36 -71.36
CA GLN A 276 11.62 -57.08 -71.74
C GLN A 276 11.45 -58.60 -71.59
N GLU A 277 10.82 -59.08 -70.53
CA GLU A 277 10.48 -60.50 -70.34
C GLU A 277 9.46 -60.97 -71.39
N GLY A 278 8.46 -60.16 -71.73
CA GLY A 278 7.47 -60.46 -72.77
C GLY A 278 8.08 -60.53 -74.18
N THR A 279 8.96 -59.60 -74.53
CA THR A 279 9.69 -59.64 -75.82
C THR A 279 10.75 -60.75 -75.86
N PHE A 280 11.37 -61.07 -74.72
CA PHE A 280 12.26 -62.24 -74.60
C PHE A 280 11.48 -63.57 -74.74
N ALA A 281 10.29 -63.67 -74.16
CA ALA A 281 9.40 -64.82 -74.35
C ALA A 281 8.97 -64.97 -75.82
N GLN A 282 8.58 -63.87 -76.48
CA GLN A 282 8.24 -63.86 -77.92
C GLN A 282 9.42 -64.29 -78.80
N THR A 283 10.65 -63.85 -78.51
CA THR A 283 11.83 -64.30 -79.28
C THR A 283 12.19 -65.76 -78.99
N ILE A 284 11.97 -66.26 -77.76
CA ILE A 284 12.07 -67.70 -77.46
C ILE A 284 11.01 -68.50 -78.25
N GLU A 285 9.79 -67.97 -78.42
CA GLU A 285 8.75 -68.62 -79.23
C GLU A 285 9.06 -68.57 -80.73
N SER A 286 9.58 -67.47 -81.25
CA SER A 286 10.02 -67.40 -82.66
C SER A 286 11.19 -68.36 -82.92
N TYR A 287 12.20 -68.42 -82.04
CA TYR A 287 13.28 -69.40 -82.16
C TYR A 287 12.78 -70.85 -82.05
N LYS A 288 11.77 -71.14 -81.20
CA LYS A 288 11.13 -72.48 -81.19
C LYS A 288 10.44 -72.79 -82.52
N HIS A 289 9.70 -71.84 -83.09
CA HIS A 289 9.03 -72.00 -84.38
C HIS A 289 10.01 -72.16 -85.55
N GLU A 290 11.11 -71.40 -85.57
CA GLU A 290 12.20 -71.56 -86.53
C GLU A 290 12.88 -72.92 -86.40
N LEU A 291 13.15 -73.38 -85.18
CA LEU A 291 13.80 -74.67 -84.91
C LEU A 291 12.85 -75.84 -85.24
N GLU A 292 11.54 -75.68 -85.06
CA GLU A 292 10.54 -76.61 -85.61
C GLU A 292 10.47 -76.60 -87.13
N ALA A 293 10.54 -75.44 -87.78
CA ALA A 293 10.57 -75.34 -89.25
C ALA A 293 11.83 -75.98 -89.83
N GLN A 294 12.99 -75.77 -89.19
CA GLN A 294 14.25 -76.45 -89.52
C GLN A 294 14.15 -77.97 -89.30
N LYS A 295 13.54 -78.43 -88.19
CA LYS A 295 13.26 -79.88 -87.98
C LYS A 295 12.40 -80.46 -89.11
N ARG A 296 11.30 -79.79 -89.49
CA ARG A 296 10.43 -80.24 -90.59
C ARG A 296 11.16 -80.24 -91.95
N LEU A 297 12.07 -79.30 -92.19
CA LEU A 297 12.96 -79.29 -93.36
C LEU A 297 13.94 -80.47 -93.34
N VAL A 298 14.57 -80.76 -92.20
CA VAL A 298 15.46 -81.91 -92.02
C VAL A 298 14.70 -83.24 -92.16
N GLU A 299 13.48 -83.34 -91.63
CA GLU A 299 12.61 -84.49 -91.84
C GLU A 299 12.19 -84.66 -93.30
N MET A 300 11.85 -83.57 -94.01
CA MET A 300 11.59 -83.62 -95.46
C MET A 300 12.83 -84.06 -96.24
N SER A 301 14.00 -83.52 -95.90
CA SER A 301 15.29 -83.88 -96.50
C SER A 301 15.65 -85.35 -96.25
N ASN A 302 15.39 -85.86 -95.05
CA ASN A 302 15.56 -87.28 -94.70
C ASN A 302 14.54 -88.16 -95.43
N GLN A 303 13.28 -87.73 -95.59
CA GLN A 303 12.27 -88.45 -96.38
C GLN A 303 12.62 -88.48 -97.87
N LEU A 304 13.15 -87.38 -98.44
CA LEU A 304 13.65 -87.34 -99.81
C LEU A 304 14.87 -88.24 -99.97
N SER A 305 15.85 -88.15 -99.06
CA SER A 305 17.05 -88.99 -99.05
C SER A 305 16.69 -90.48 -98.94
N LYS A 306 15.71 -90.83 -98.09
CA LYS A 306 15.20 -92.20 -97.97
C LYS A 306 14.48 -92.65 -99.24
N LYS A 307 13.65 -91.82 -99.87
CA LYS A 307 13.05 -92.11 -101.18
C LYS A 307 14.09 -92.27 -102.28
N HIS A 308 15.18 -91.50 -102.27
CA HIS A 308 16.29 -91.68 -103.19
C HIS A 308 17.03 -93.00 -102.92
N GLN A 309 17.23 -93.38 -101.65
CA GLN A 309 17.85 -94.65 -101.28
C GLN A 309 16.97 -95.87 -101.63
N GLU A 310 15.66 -95.77 -101.43
CA GLU A 310 14.66 -96.76 -101.88
C GLU A 310 14.67 -96.87 -103.42
N ARG A 311 14.70 -95.73 -104.13
CA ARG A 311 14.81 -95.69 -105.60
C ARG A 311 16.13 -96.28 -106.13
N VAL A 312 17.24 -96.09 -105.41
CA VAL A 312 18.53 -96.74 -105.73
C VAL A 312 18.45 -98.24 -105.49
N GLN A 313 17.89 -98.71 -104.37
CA GLN A 313 17.68 -100.14 -104.13
C GLN A 313 16.77 -100.80 -105.17
N ASP A 314 15.75 -100.09 -105.66
CA ASP A 314 14.90 -100.62 -106.75
C ASP A 314 15.64 -100.68 -108.08
N LEU A 315 16.50 -99.70 -108.41
CA LEU A 315 17.38 -99.76 -109.57
C LEU A 315 18.47 -100.85 -109.43
N GLU A 316 18.94 -101.12 -108.22
CA GLU A 316 19.85 -102.23 -107.92
C GLU A 316 19.13 -103.59 -108.11
N ARG A 317 17.89 -103.74 -107.62
CA ARG A 317 17.05 -104.93 -107.85
C ARG A 317 16.71 -105.12 -109.34
N GLU A 318 16.46 -104.05 -110.09
CA GLU A 318 16.25 -104.10 -111.54
C GLU A 318 17.53 -104.52 -112.27
N LYS A 319 18.69 -104.01 -111.85
CA LYS A 319 20.02 -104.41 -112.35
C LYS A 319 20.34 -105.87 -112.03
N GLU A 320 20.00 -106.37 -110.83
CA GLU A 320 20.16 -107.77 -110.45
C GLU A 320 19.25 -108.67 -111.30
N ARG A 321 17.96 -108.34 -111.46
CA ARG A 321 17.06 -109.07 -112.36
C ARG A 321 17.54 -109.10 -113.81
N LEU A 322 18.06 -107.98 -114.32
CA LEU A 322 18.66 -107.93 -115.66
C LEU A 322 19.90 -108.82 -115.76
N ARG A 323 20.74 -108.85 -114.72
CA ARG A 323 21.90 -109.75 -114.64
C ARG A 323 21.46 -111.21 -114.59
N ASP A 324 20.48 -111.57 -113.77
CA ASP A 324 19.95 -112.94 -113.67
C ASP A 324 19.38 -113.40 -115.02
N ASN A 325 18.62 -112.54 -115.70
CA ASN A 325 18.14 -112.80 -117.07
C ASN A 325 19.30 -113.04 -118.04
N TYR A 326 20.36 -112.22 -118.02
CA TYR A 326 21.54 -112.44 -118.86
C TYR A 326 22.31 -113.71 -118.48
N GLU A 327 22.37 -114.09 -117.20
CA GLU A 327 22.98 -115.35 -116.78
C GLU A 327 22.14 -116.56 -117.19
N ASP A 328 20.82 -116.46 -117.23
CA ASP A 328 19.91 -117.50 -117.76
C ASP A 328 19.91 -117.58 -119.31
N GLU A 329 20.02 -116.46 -120.02
CA GLU A 329 20.30 -116.46 -121.47
C GLU A 329 21.66 -117.10 -121.76
N LEU A 330 22.70 -116.78 -120.98
CA LEU A 330 24.02 -117.40 -121.10
C LEU A 330 23.99 -118.90 -120.76
N ARG A 331 23.12 -119.34 -119.83
CA ARG A 331 22.87 -120.77 -119.57
C ARG A 331 22.19 -121.45 -120.75
N ARG A 332 21.18 -120.83 -121.38
CA ARG A 332 20.53 -121.36 -122.59
C ARG A 332 21.50 -121.52 -123.74
N VAL A 333 22.26 -120.46 -124.08
CA VAL A 333 23.27 -120.49 -125.14
C VAL A 333 24.37 -121.53 -124.85
N ARG A 334 24.72 -121.78 -123.58
CA ARG A 334 25.61 -122.89 -123.20
C ARG A 334 24.96 -124.26 -123.43
N THR A 335 23.71 -124.46 -123.01
CA THR A 335 23.02 -125.74 -123.27
C THR A 335 22.79 -126.01 -124.76
N GLU A 336 22.55 -124.96 -125.57
CA GLU A 336 22.46 -125.06 -127.03
C GLU A 336 23.84 -125.39 -127.65
N LEU A 337 24.92 -124.77 -127.15
CA LEU A 337 26.30 -125.11 -127.55
C LEU A 337 26.72 -126.53 -127.12
N GLU A 338 26.28 -127.00 -125.95
CA GLU A 338 26.48 -128.38 -125.50
C GLU A 338 25.69 -129.38 -126.38
N GLN A 339 24.48 -129.02 -126.83
CA GLN A 339 23.69 -129.85 -127.75
C GLN A 339 24.30 -129.90 -129.16
N GLU A 340 24.71 -128.76 -129.73
CA GLU A 340 25.49 -128.70 -130.98
C GLU A 340 26.75 -129.58 -130.89
N ARG A 341 27.48 -129.51 -129.76
CA ARG A 341 28.65 -130.36 -129.49
C ARG A 341 28.32 -131.85 -129.38
N GLN A 342 27.18 -132.21 -128.81
CA GLN A 342 26.72 -133.60 -128.78
C GLN A 342 26.40 -134.09 -130.20
N THR A 343 25.68 -133.31 -131.01
CA THR A 343 25.38 -133.70 -132.41
C THR A 343 26.62 -133.78 -133.30
N THR A 344 27.64 -132.94 -133.07
CA THR A 344 28.93 -133.08 -133.77
C THR A 344 29.70 -134.31 -133.30
N SER A 345 29.74 -134.61 -131.99
CA SER A 345 30.33 -135.85 -131.46
C SER A 345 29.66 -137.11 -132.01
N GLU A 346 28.32 -137.14 -132.12
CA GLU A 346 27.58 -138.28 -132.68
C GLU A 346 27.87 -138.46 -134.19
N MET A 347 28.05 -137.38 -134.94
CA MET A 347 28.48 -137.43 -136.35
C MET A 347 29.93 -137.88 -136.50
N GLU A 348 30.84 -137.42 -135.63
CA GLU A 348 32.24 -137.84 -135.60
C GLU A 348 32.38 -139.34 -135.25
N GLU A 349 31.63 -139.85 -134.27
CA GLU A 349 31.58 -141.30 -134.01
C GLU A 349 31.05 -142.10 -135.21
N ARG A 350 30.08 -141.55 -135.96
CA ARG A 350 29.54 -142.20 -137.17
C ARG A 350 30.53 -142.22 -138.34
N ILE A 351 31.39 -141.22 -138.44
CA ILE A 351 32.49 -141.14 -139.41
C ILE A 351 33.59 -142.13 -139.02
N ASN A 352 34.00 -142.15 -137.74
CA ASN A 352 35.00 -143.09 -137.23
C ASN A 352 34.59 -144.56 -137.43
N GLN A 353 33.30 -144.89 -137.25
CA GLN A 353 32.77 -146.24 -137.48
C GLN A 353 32.85 -146.70 -138.95
N LEU A 354 32.91 -145.79 -139.93
CA LEU A 354 33.09 -146.11 -141.35
C LEU A 354 34.55 -146.02 -141.83
N GLN A 355 35.41 -145.31 -141.09
CA GLN A 355 36.86 -145.29 -141.34
C GLN A 355 37.57 -146.51 -140.73
N SER A 356 37.01 -147.09 -139.67
CA SER A 356 37.53 -148.28 -138.98
C SER A 356 37.59 -149.57 -139.81
N GLU A 357 36.94 -149.63 -140.98
CA GLU A 357 36.98 -150.80 -141.88
C GLU A 357 38.04 -150.69 -143.01
N ILE A 358 38.77 -149.57 -143.11
CA ILE A 358 39.71 -149.32 -144.23
C ILE A 358 41.19 -149.41 -143.83
N ASP A 359 41.55 -148.97 -142.61
CA ASP A 359 42.95 -148.98 -142.16
C ASP A 359 43.41 -150.30 -141.51
N GLU A 360 42.53 -151.32 -141.43
CA GLU A 360 42.93 -152.70 -141.15
C GLU A 360 43.61 -153.36 -142.36
N LEU A 361 44.76 -152.81 -142.79
CA LEU A 361 45.88 -153.55 -143.45
C LEU A 361 47.13 -152.70 -143.83
N GLN A 362 47.30 -151.46 -143.34
CA GLN A 362 48.64 -150.83 -143.38
C GLN A 362 49.43 -151.15 -142.11
N ALA A 363 50.25 -152.19 -142.21
CA ALA A 363 50.79 -152.90 -141.05
C ALA A 363 52.18 -152.43 -140.59
N ARG A 364 52.31 -152.31 -139.25
CA ARG A 364 53.48 -152.64 -138.40
C ARG A 364 54.71 -151.71 -138.34
N MET A 365 55.16 -151.54 -137.09
CA MET A 365 56.52 -151.15 -136.62
C MET A 365 56.89 -149.67 -136.86
N GLU A 366 57.72 -148.99 -136.05
CA GLU A 366 58.68 -149.37 -134.99
C GLU A 366 58.40 -148.58 -133.67
N GLN A 367 58.48 -149.15 -132.46
CA GLN A 367 59.67 -149.31 -131.58
C GLN A 367 60.58 -148.07 -131.39
N HIS A 368 60.58 -147.48 -130.18
CA HIS A 368 61.75 -147.41 -129.26
C HIS A 368 61.41 -146.83 -127.86
N ALA A 369 62.35 -146.92 -126.91
CA ALA A 369 62.29 -146.48 -125.50
C ALA A 369 63.75 -146.22 -125.00
N PRO A 370 64.12 -146.04 -123.69
CA PRO A 370 63.31 -145.81 -122.47
C PRO A 370 63.68 -144.54 -121.61
N PRO A 371 64.35 -144.55 -120.42
CA PRO A 371 63.91 -143.84 -119.18
C PRO A 371 65.01 -142.88 -118.61
N PRO A 372 65.12 -142.49 -117.29
CA PRO A 372 64.24 -142.49 -116.10
C PRO A 372 63.96 -141.02 -115.62
N GLU A 373 63.92 -140.50 -114.37
CA GLU A 373 64.10 -140.97 -112.97
C GLU A 373 63.31 -140.10 -111.95
N SER A 374 63.73 -139.93 -110.67
CA SER A 374 62.85 -139.45 -109.57
C SER A 374 63.41 -138.39 -108.56
N ALA A 375 62.61 -137.33 -108.31
CA ALA A 375 62.45 -136.56 -107.05
C ALA A 375 63.67 -135.78 -106.46
N PRO A 376 63.58 -134.98 -105.35
CA PRO A 376 62.42 -134.50 -104.55
C PRO A 376 62.36 -132.96 -104.21
N GLU A 377 61.24 -132.53 -103.59
CA GLU A 377 61.00 -131.40 -102.64
C GLU A 377 61.47 -129.90 -102.83
N THR A 378 60.49 -129.00 -103.06
CA THR A 378 60.34 -127.61 -102.46
C THR A 378 61.38 -126.50 -102.89
N PRO A 379 61.41 -125.21 -102.40
CA PRO A 379 60.57 -124.46 -101.41
C PRO A 379 60.30 -122.91 -101.66
N ARG A 380 59.76 -122.18 -100.63
CA ARG A 380 59.89 -120.71 -100.28
C ARG A 380 59.11 -119.62 -101.09
N ALA A 381 58.96 -118.33 -100.66
CA ALA A 381 58.80 -117.65 -99.33
C ALA A 381 58.60 -116.08 -99.44
N ASN A 382 58.30 -115.40 -98.29
CA ASN A 382 58.32 -113.93 -97.99
C ASN A 382 57.20 -113.03 -98.57
N GLY A 383 56.84 -111.83 -98.04
CA GLY A 383 57.25 -111.01 -96.86
C GLY A 383 57.11 -109.48 -97.14
N SER A 384 57.13 -108.47 -96.25
CA SER A 384 57.09 -108.32 -94.77
C SER A 384 57.02 -106.78 -94.39
N LEU A 385 57.21 -106.37 -93.11
CA LEU A 385 57.58 -105.02 -92.56
C LEU A 385 56.49 -103.91 -92.41
N MET A 386 56.35 -103.09 -91.33
CA MET A 386 56.86 -102.95 -89.92
C MET A 386 55.68 -102.37 -89.06
N ARG A 387 55.55 -102.33 -87.71
CA ARG A 387 56.31 -102.52 -86.45
C ARG A 387 56.74 -101.24 -85.64
N PRO A 388 56.76 -101.26 -84.26
CA PRO A 388 56.45 -100.07 -83.41
C PRO A 388 57.24 -99.92 -82.05
N SER A 389 56.72 -99.08 -81.12
CA SER A 389 56.60 -99.28 -79.63
C SER A 389 57.67 -98.82 -78.58
N SER A 390 57.14 -98.50 -77.38
CA SER A 390 57.69 -98.70 -75.99
C SER A 390 58.48 -97.57 -75.27
N PRO A 391 58.41 -97.43 -73.90
CA PRO A 391 59.05 -96.37 -73.10
C PRO A 391 60.16 -96.83 -72.09
N PHE A 392 60.50 -95.95 -71.13
CA PHE A 392 61.38 -96.04 -69.90
C PHE A 392 62.76 -95.32 -69.91
N THR A 393 63.28 -95.04 -68.69
CA THR A 393 64.40 -94.14 -68.29
C THR A 393 65.76 -94.88 -68.11
N PRO A 394 66.92 -94.33 -67.60
CA PRO A 394 67.25 -92.99 -67.03
C PRO A 394 68.68 -92.39 -67.33
N SER A 395 69.05 -91.29 -66.63
CA SER A 395 70.38 -91.03 -65.99
C SER A 395 71.54 -90.21 -66.66
N MET A 396 71.70 -88.97 -66.15
CA MET A 396 72.95 -88.27 -65.69
C MET A 396 74.12 -87.81 -66.62
N ARG A 397 74.63 -86.61 -66.26
CA ARG A 397 75.99 -86.02 -66.49
C ARG A 397 76.34 -85.58 -67.94
N ALA A 398 77.17 -84.54 -68.18
CA ALA A 398 77.94 -83.65 -67.28
C ALA A 398 77.99 -82.18 -67.79
N LYS A 399 78.75 -81.31 -67.10
CA LYS A 399 78.87 -79.85 -67.35
C LYS A 399 79.72 -79.52 -68.59
N GLY A 400 79.38 -78.41 -69.27
CA GLY A 400 80.20 -77.68 -70.25
C GLY A 400 80.04 -76.17 -70.05
N ALA A 401 80.94 -75.33 -70.57
CA ALA A 401 81.11 -73.95 -70.10
C ALA A 401 81.07 -72.86 -71.19
N ILE A 402 80.40 -71.73 -70.85
CA ILE A 402 80.60 -70.34 -71.29
C ILE A 402 80.57 -70.04 -72.81
N THR A 403 79.73 -69.09 -73.21
CA THR A 403 79.96 -68.23 -74.40
C THR A 403 79.58 -66.77 -74.13
N THR A 404 80.37 -65.82 -74.63
CA THR A 404 80.21 -64.37 -74.41
C THR A 404 78.93 -63.78 -74.99
N THR A 405 78.33 -64.41 -76.00
CA THR A 405 76.99 -64.10 -76.51
C THR A 405 75.93 -64.15 -75.41
N GLN A 406 76.05 -65.11 -74.49
CA GLN A 406 75.10 -65.29 -73.38
C GLN A 406 75.16 -64.15 -72.35
N ALA A 407 76.32 -63.48 -72.22
CA ALA A 407 76.46 -62.29 -71.38
C ALA A 407 75.85 -61.03 -72.05
N LEU A 408 75.86 -60.96 -73.38
CA LEU A 408 75.15 -59.91 -74.12
C LEU A 408 73.64 -60.11 -74.09
N ASP A 409 73.16 -61.35 -74.23
CA ASP A 409 71.74 -61.69 -74.02
C ASP A 409 71.30 -61.36 -72.59
N GLN A 410 72.10 -61.69 -71.57
CA GLN A 410 71.83 -61.28 -70.19
C GLN A 410 71.81 -59.76 -70.02
N LEU A 411 72.68 -59.02 -70.70
CA LEU A 411 72.69 -57.55 -70.64
C LEU A 411 71.46 -56.94 -71.36
N TYR A 412 70.98 -57.55 -72.45
CA TYR A 412 69.71 -57.17 -73.09
C TYR A 412 68.49 -57.59 -72.26
N GLN A 413 68.49 -58.76 -71.61
CA GLN A 413 67.46 -59.17 -70.65
C GLN A 413 67.40 -58.22 -69.45
N VAL A 414 68.54 -57.86 -68.85
CA VAL A 414 68.61 -56.90 -67.73
C VAL A 414 68.18 -55.50 -68.17
N LYS A 415 68.50 -55.05 -69.40
CA LYS A 415 67.93 -53.81 -69.96
C LYS A 415 66.42 -53.90 -70.20
N GLY A 416 65.93 -55.05 -70.65
CA GLY A 416 64.50 -55.33 -70.81
C GLY A 416 63.76 -55.30 -69.47
N GLN A 417 64.28 -56.01 -68.47
CA GLN A 417 63.78 -56.03 -67.09
C GLN A 417 63.82 -54.63 -66.46
N LEU A 418 64.90 -53.87 -66.65
CA LEU A 418 64.98 -52.48 -66.18
C LEU A 418 63.98 -51.56 -66.91
N ALA A 419 63.68 -51.82 -68.19
CA ALA A 419 62.65 -51.08 -68.92
C ALA A 419 61.23 -51.45 -68.46
N THR A 420 60.94 -52.73 -68.18
CA THR A 420 59.66 -53.16 -67.62
C THR A 420 59.48 -52.68 -66.18
N GLU A 421 60.52 -52.70 -65.35
CA GLU A 421 60.47 -52.16 -63.98
C GLU A 421 60.34 -50.64 -63.98
N LYS A 422 61.03 -49.90 -64.87
CA LYS A 422 60.78 -48.46 -65.03
C LYS A 422 59.37 -48.16 -65.48
N ARG A 423 58.79 -48.98 -66.37
CA ARG A 423 57.40 -48.83 -66.81
C ARG A 423 56.42 -49.16 -65.67
N ARG A 424 56.66 -50.24 -64.92
CA ARG A 424 55.87 -50.62 -63.74
C ARG A 424 55.92 -49.55 -62.65
N ASN A 425 57.09 -48.97 -62.40
CA ASN A 425 57.27 -47.93 -61.39
C ASN A 425 56.66 -46.59 -61.84
N ALA A 426 56.67 -46.29 -63.13
CA ALA A 426 55.90 -45.18 -63.69
C ALA A 426 54.38 -45.40 -63.55
N GLN A 427 53.88 -46.60 -63.84
CA GLN A 427 52.47 -46.96 -63.64
C GLN A 427 52.06 -46.93 -62.17
N LEU A 428 52.92 -47.38 -61.24
CA LEU A 428 52.68 -47.26 -59.80
C LEU A 428 52.70 -45.80 -59.32
N SER A 429 53.55 -44.94 -59.90
CA SER A 429 53.49 -43.49 -59.65
C SER A 429 52.17 -42.91 -60.14
N GLU A 430 51.77 -43.23 -61.38
CA GLU A 430 50.52 -42.80 -61.98
C GLU A 430 49.29 -43.31 -61.19
N GLU A 431 49.31 -44.54 -60.67
CA GLU A 431 48.29 -45.08 -59.75
C GLU A 431 48.28 -44.34 -58.40
N LEU A 432 49.45 -43.99 -57.84
CA LEU A 432 49.55 -43.20 -56.61
C LEU A 432 49.08 -41.74 -56.80
N ASP A 433 49.43 -41.11 -57.92
CA ASP A 433 49.01 -39.75 -58.28
C ASP A 433 47.49 -39.71 -58.56
N ASN A 434 46.93 -40.75 -59.19
CA ASN A 434 45.48 -40.93 -59.34
C ASN A 434 44.77 -41.17 -58.00
N MET A 435 45.37 -41.92 -57.06
CA MET A 435 44.81 -42.05 -55.70
C MET A 435 44.95 -40.76 -54.88
N MET A 436 46.04 -40.02 -55.05
CA MET A 436 46.25 -38.74 -54.35
C MET A 436 45.26 -37.68 -54.84
N THR A 437 45.09 -37.52 -56.16
CA THR A 437 44.07 -36.62 -56.73
C THR A 437 42.64 -37.06 -56.41
N ALA A 438 42.36 -38.36 -56.30
CA ALA A 438 41.07 -38.85 -55.81
C ALA A 438 40.84 -38.55 -54.31
N LEU A 439 41.89 -38.58 -53.49
CA LEU A 439 41.83 -38.17 -52.08
C LEU A 439 41.70 -36.65 -51.93
N GLU A 440 42.40 -35.86 -52.74
CA GLU A 440 42.26 -34.39 -52.79
C GLU A 440 40.85 -33.97 -53.24
N ALA A 441 40.27 -34.66 -54.24
CA ALA A 441 38.88 -34.46 -54.65
C ALA A 441 37.86 -34.86 -53.56
N LYS A 442 38.25 -35.72 -52.61
CA LYS A 442 37.43 -36.11 -51.44
C LYS A 442 37.76 -35.33 -50.15
N ALA A 443 38.84 -34.57 -50.12
CA ALA A 443 39.20 -33.70 -49.01
C ALA A 443 38.11 -32.67 -48.65
N PRO A 444 37.45 -31.95 -49.59
CA PRO A 444 36.37 -31.04 -49.23
C PRO A 444 35.17 -31.77 -48.64
N GLU A 445 34.77 -32.93 -49.18
CA GLU A 445 33.67 -33.75 -48.66
C GLU A 445 33.94 -34.24 -47.22
N ILE A 446 35.20 -34.58 -46.91
CA ILE A 446 35.64 -34.92 -45.55
C ILE A 446 35.65 -33.69 -44.63
N GLN A 447 36.01 -32.50 -45.14
CA GLN A 447 36.02 -31.26 -44.38
C GLN A 447 34.59 -30.77 -44.08
N ASP A 448 33.69 -30.81 -45.06
CA ASP A 448 32.28 -30.48 -44.90
C ASP A 448 31.64 -31.37 -43.82
N LEU A 449 31.85 -32.70 -43.90
CA LEU A 449 31.40 -33.66 -42.88
C LEU A 449 32.02 -33.42 -41.49
N GLN A 450 33.25 -32.90 -41.41
CA GLN A 450 33.85 -32.49 -40.13
C GLN A 450 33.15 -31.24 -39.58
N THR A 451 32.87 -30.23 -40.40
CA THR A 451 32.16 -29.02 -39.94
C THR A 451 30.70 -29.30 -39.58
N GLU A 452 30.02 -30.21 -40.29
CA GLU A 452 28.67 -30.68 -39.92
C GLU A 452 28.72 -31.44 -38.59
N ALA A 453 29.70 -32.32 -38.39
CA ALA A 453 29.88 -33.03 -37.12
C ALA A 453 30.27 -32.12 -35.95
N GLU A 454 30.91 -30.97 -36.20
CA GLU A 454 31.18 -29.94 -35.19
C GLU A 454 29.93 -29.10 -34.89
N GLN A 455 29.19 -28.65 -35.91
CA GLN A 455 27.91 -27.95 -35.74
C GLN A 455 26.89 -28.81 -34.96
N LEU A 456 26.76 -30.10 -35.31
CA LEU A 456 25.89 -31.02 -34.58
C LEU A 456 26.33 -31.24 -33.12
N ARG A 457 27.63 -31.14 -32.82
CA ARG A 457 28.11 -31.17 -31.43
C ARG A 457 27.75 -29.89 -30.68
N GLU A 458 27.88 -28.72 -31.31
CA GLU A 458 27.47 -27.43 -30.74
C GLU A 458 25.94 -27.34 -30.53
N GLU A 459 25.14 -27.90 -31.43
CA GLU A 459 23.69 -28.04 -31.22
C GLU A 459 23.37 -29.00 -30.08
N ILE A 460 24.08 -30.13 -29.95
CA ILE A 460 23.89 -31.09 -28.85
C ILE A 460 24.29 -30.47 -27.50
N THR A 461 25.38 -29.72 -27.40
CA THR A 461 25.74 -29.03 -26.15
C THR A 461 24.72 -27.94 -25.81
N ARG A 462 24.35 -27.10 -26.78
CA ARG A 462 23.36 -26.03 -26.60
C ARG A 462 21.96 -26.57 -26.23
N MET A 463 21.54 -27.69 -26.81
CA MET A 463 20.31 -28.39 -26.44
C MET A 463 20.41 -28.98 -25.03
N SER A 464 21.57 -29.50 -24.63
CA SER A 464 21.80 -30.01 -23.28
C SER A 464 21.77 -28.89 -22.24
N GLU A 465 22.39 -27.74 -22.52
CA GLU A 465 22.32 -26.53 -21.70
C GLU A 465 20.88 -26.01 -21.57
N LEU A 466 20.14 -25.91 -22.68
CA LEU A 466 18.74 -25.50 -22.67
C LEU A 466 17.86 -26.46 -21.84
N SER A 467 18.10 -27.77 -21.98
CA SER A 467 17.41 -28.79 -21.19
C SER A 467 17.74 -28.68 -19.70
N GLN A 468 19.01 -28.47 -19.33
CA GLN A 468 19.42 -28.31 -17.94
C GLN A 468 18.84 -27.03 -17.32
N ASN A 469 18.88 -25.90 -18.05
CA ASN A 469 18.23 -24.65 -17.63
C ASN A 469 16.73 -24.85 -17.41
N SER A 470 16.04 -25.56 -18.31
CA SER A 470 14.61 -25.88 -18.17
C SER A 470 14.32 -26.76 -16.94
N PHE A 471 15.15 -27.77 -16.66
CA PHE A 471 15.03 -28.57 -15.44
C PHE A 471 15.27 -27.74 -14.17
N GLU A 472 16.25 -26.84 -14.19
CA GLU A 472 16.50 -25.93 -13.07
C GLU A 472 15.33 -24.95 -12.85
N GLU A 473 14.77 -24.34 -13.90
CA GLU A 473 13.61 -23.45 -13.81
C GLU A 473 12.38 -24.19 -13.29
N ARG A 474 12.11 -25.40 -13.80
CA ARG A 474 11.04 -26.29 -13.32
C ARG A 474 11.22 -26.60 -11.83
N ASP A 475 12.44 -26.87 -11.38
CA ASP A 475 12.71 -27.19 -9.97
C ASP A 475 12.69 -25.95 -9.07
N LYS A 476 13.12 -24.78 -9.55
CA LYS A 476 12.94 -23.49 -8.88
C LYS A 476 11.45 -23.18 -8.71
N ALA A 477 10.65 -23.36 -9.76
CA ALA A 477 9.19 -23.22 -9.72
C ALA A 477 8.52 -24.22 -8.78
N LYS A 478 8.93 -25.50 -8.78
CA LYS A 478 8.41 -26.54 -7.88
C LYS A 478 8.74 -26.27 -6.40
N ARG A 479 9.92 -25.70 -6.11
CA ARG A 479 10.27 -25.23 -4.76
C ARG A 479 9.44 -24.00 -4.35
N ALA A 480 9.22 -23.06 -5.27
CA ALA A 480 8.38 -21.88 -5.02
C ALA A 480 6.91 -22.27 -4.77
N ALA A 481 6.36 -23.20 -5.56
CA ALA A 481 5.01 -23.74 -5.38
C ALA A 481 4.85 -24.39 -4.00
N ARG A 482 5.75 -25.30 -3.61
CA ARG A 482 5.75 -25.92 -2.27
C ARG A 482 5.86 -24.90 -1.14
N LYS A 483 6.64 -23.83 -1.30
CA LYS A 483 6.74 -22.75 -0.32
C LYS A 483 5.42 -21.95 -0.22
N ALA A 484 4.74 -21.72 -1.33
CA ALA A 484 3.43 -21.07 -1.36
C ALA A 484 2.32 -21.95 -0.77
N GLU A 485 2.31 -23.25 -1.10
CA GLU A 485 1.41 -24.26 -0.51
C GLU A 485 1.59 -24.34 1.01
N SER A 486 2.85 -24.40 1.49
CA SER A 486 3.15 -24.39 2.92
C SER A 486 2.69 -23.11 3.61
N ALA A 487 2.96 -21.93 3.02
CA ALA A 487 2.54 -20.65 3.59
C ALA A 487 1.00 -20.49 3.60
N LEU A 488 0.32 -21.00 2.57
CA LEU A 488 -1.15 -21.05 2.51
C LEU A 488 -1.71 -21.94 3.63
N ALA A 489 -1.13 -23.13 3.85
CA ALA A 489 -1.54 -24.02 4.93
C ALA A 489 -1.33 -23.37 6.32
N THR A 490 -0.19 -22.71 6.56
CA THR A 490 0.04 -21.95 7.80
C THR A 490 -1.04 -20.86 7.97
N SER A 491 -1.25 -20.01 6.96
CA SER A 491 -2.22 -18.91 7.04
C SER A 491 -3.68 -19.39 7.18
N GLN A 492 -4.04 -20.54 6.59
CA GLN A 492 -5.33 -21.19 6.81
C GLN A 492 -5.47 -21.68 8.26
N SER A 493 -4.42 -22.27 8.85
CA SER A 493 -4.44 -22.69 10.25
C SER A 493 -4.54 -21.50 11.22
N GLU A 494 -3.79 -20.42 10.98
CA GLU A 494 -3.89 -19.14 11.72
C GLU A 494 -5.30 -18.55 11.61
N THR A 495 -5.88 -18.54 10.41
CA THR A 495 -7.26 -18.06 10.18
C THR A 495 -8.28 -18.90 10.94
N SER A 496 -8.07 -20.22 11.04
CA SER A 496 -8.93 -21.11 11.83
C SER A 496 -8.81 -20.81 13.33
N ILE A 497 -7.59 -20.64 13.84
CA ILE A 497 -7.31 -20.28 15.24
C ILE A 497 -7.93 -18.92 15.59
N LEU A 498 -7.77 -17.91 14.74
CA LEU A 498 -8.36 -16.58 14.95
C LEU A 498 -9.90 -16.59 14.94
N ARG A 499 -10.52 -17.41 14.08
CA ARG A 499 -11.99 -17.62 14.10
C ARG A 499 -12.46 -18.26 15.40
N THR A 500 -11.74 -19.28 15.89
CA THR A 500 -11.99 -19.90 17.20
C THR A 500 -11.86 -18.87 18.32
N GLN A 501 -10.77 -18.09 18.36
CA GLN A 501 -10.55 -17.07 19.39
C GLN A 501 -11.61 -15.96 19.38
N LEU A 502 -12.05 -15.49 18.20
CA LEU A 502 -13.16 -14.54 18.08
C LEU A 502 -14.48 -15.11 18.57
N ARG A 503 -14.73 -16.40 18.30
CA ARG A 503 -15.91 -17.12 18.81
C ARG A 503 -15.87 -17.24 20.32
N ASP A 504 -14.76 -17.73 20.87
CA ASP A 504 -14.51 -17.88 22.31
C ASP A 504 -14.69 -16.56 23.07
N LEU A 505 -14.10 -15.47 22.55
CA LEU A 505 -14.27 -14.12 23.10
C LEU A 505 -15.73 -13.64 23.02
N GLY A 506 -16.42 -13.89 21.90
CA GLY A 506 -17.85 -13.62 21.75
C GLY A 506 -18.71 -14.40 22.76
N THR A 507 -18.34 -15.64 23.06
CA THR A 507 -18.99 -16.47 24.09
C THR A 507 -18.79 -15.88 25.49
N GLN A 508 -17.57 -15.45 25.82
CA GLN A 508 -17.26 -14.77 27.09
C GLN A 508 -18.03 -13.46 27.25
N ILE A 509 -18.08 -12.63 26.19
CA ILE A 509 -18.81 -11.36 26.20
C ILE A 509 -20.31 -11.60 26.38
N ASN A 510 -20.90 -12.55 25.66
CA ASN A 510 -22.32 -12.88 25.80
C ASN A 510 -22.66 -13.44 27.19
N MET A 511 -21.80 -14.27 27.78
CA MET A 511 -21.93 -14.72 29.16
C MET A 511 -21.93 -13.54 30.14
N LEU A 512 -20.91 -12.68 30.07
CA LEU A 512 -20.76 -11.55 31.00
C LEU A 512 -21.91 -10.54 30.88
N LEU A 513 -22.34 -10.20 29.66
CA LEU A 513 -23.49 -9.33 29.44
C LEU A 513 -24.79 -9.93 29.99
N PHE A 514 -25.02 -11.23 29.78
CA PHE A 514 -26.22 -11.89 30.30
C PHE A 514 -26.17 -12.05 31.84
N GLN A 515 -24.99 -12.27 32.41
CA GLN A 515 -24.78 -12.30 33.86
C GLN A 515 -25.01 -10.92 34.51
N ILE A 516 -24.60 -9.82 33.86
CA ILE A 516 -24.90 -8.45 34.31
C ILE A 516 -26.41 -8.22 34.30
N HIS A 517 -27.10 -8.52 33.20
CA HIS A 517 -28.57 -8.42 33.10
C HIS A 517 -29.29 -9.27 34.17
N ALA A 518 -28.77 -10.46 34.47
CA ALA A 518 -29.30 -11.32 35.53
C ALA A 518 -29.06 -10.75 36.94
N MET A 519 -27.94 -10.05 37.17
CA MET A 519 -27.67 -9.35 38.43
C MET A 519 -28.52 -8.08 38.58
N GLU A 520 -28.79 -7.34 37.50
CA GLU A 520 -29.62 -6.13 37.51
C GLU A 520 -31.11 -6.43 37.75
N LYS A 521 -31.64 -7.51 37.15
CA LYS A 521 -32.99 -8.03 37.46
C LYS A 521 -33.08 -8.70 38.84
N GLY A 522 -31.98 -9.29 39.30
CA GLY A 522 -31.97 -10.27 40.38
C GLY A 522 -32.33 -11.67 39.88
N THR A 523 -31.55 -12.67 40.29
CA THR A 523 -31.57 -14.03 39.73
C THR A 523 -32.94 -14.72 39.85
N ASP A 524 -33.70 -14.42 40.91
CA ASP A 524 -35.02 -14.99 41.18
C ASP A 524 -36.15 -14.36 40.34
N GLN A 525 -35.84 -13.38 39.48
CA GLN A 525 -36.79 -12.66 38.61
C GLN A 525 -36.55 -12.93 37.11
N LEU A 526 -35.67 -13.87 36.75
CA LEU A 526 -35.55 -14.34 35.37
C LEU A 526 -36.78 -15.19 34.99
N THR A 527 -37.21 -15.06 33.75
CA THR A 527 -38.16 -16.01 33.15
C THR A 527 -37.49 -17.35 32.85
N ASP A 528 -38.27 -18.44 32.74
CA ASP A 528 -37.73 -19.78 32.45
C ASP A 528 -36.84 -19.79 31.19
N GLU A 529 -37.25 -19.06 30.14
CA GLU A 529 -36.47 -18.85 28.91
C GLU A 529 -35.12 -18.15 29.16
N GLU A 530 -35.08 -17.15 30.05
CA GLU A 530 -33.84 -16.47 30.44
C GLU A 530 -32.94 -17.38 31.29
N THR A 531 -33.50 -18.23 32.17
CA THR A 531 -32.69 -19.20 32.93
C THR A 531 -32.13 -20.32 32.04
N PHE A 532 -32.89 -20.78 31.05
CA PHE A 532 -32.43 -21.76 30.05
C PHE A 532 -31.29 -21.17 29.20
N ARG A 533 -31.44 -19.92 28.75
CA ARG A 533 -30.40 -19.21 28.00
C ARG A 533 -29.12 -18.99 28.81
N LEU A 534 -29.22 -18.73 30.12
CA LEU A 534 -28.06 -18.72 31.02
C LEU A 534 -27.34 -20.08 31.02
N GLN A 535 -28.08 -21.19 31.08
CA GLN A 535 -27.49 -22.54 31.07
C GLN A 535 -26.84 -22.91 29.73
N GLN A 536 -27.41 -22.51 28.58
CA GLN A 536 -26.78 -22.66 27.27
C GLN A 536 -25.47 -21.86 27.20
N LEU A 537 -25.49 -20.58 27.60
CA LEU A 537 -24.29 -19.75 27.63
C LEU A 537 -23.23 -20.30 28.60
N GLN A 538 -23.60 -20.96 29.71
CA GLN A 538 -22.66 -21.65 30.60
C GLN A 538 -21.97 -22.87 29.98
N LYS A 539 -22.57 -23.48 28.93
CA LYS A 539 -21.93 -24.48 28.06
C LYS A 539 -21.23 -23.87 26.83
N GLY A 540 -21.22 -22.54 26.71
CA GLY A 540 -20.69 -21.85 25.54
C GLY A 540 -21.55 -21.94 24.28
N GLU A 541 -22.79 -22.41 24.41
CA GLU A 541 -23.76 -22.49 23.31
C GLU A 541 -24.39 -21.09 23.11
N ILE A 542 -23.84 -20.28 22.20
CA ILE A 542 -24.45 -19.00 21.79
C ILE A 542 -25.72 -19.25 20.95
N SER A 543 -25.75 -20.35 20.21
CA SER A 543 -26.86 -20.84 19.39
C SER A 543 -26.82 -22.38 19.35
N GLU A 544 -27.92 -23.00 18.94
CA GLU A 544 -28.09 -24.46 18.98
C GLU A 544 -27.11 -25.21 18.06
N GLU A 545 -26.72 -24.60 16.93
CA GLU A 545 -25.69 -25.12 16.01
C GLU A 545 -24.28 -24.57 16.32
N ALA A 546 -24.07 -23.85 17.44
CA ALA A 546 -22.84 -23.09 17.64
C ALA A 546 -21.54 -23.92 17.67
N LEU A 547 -21.60 -25.18 18.09
CA LEU A 547 -20.42 -26.01 18.31
C LEU A 547 -20.27 -27.13 17.27
N SER A 548 -21.18 -27.25 16.29
CA SER A 548 -21.21 -28.35 15.31
C SER A 548 -19.97 -28.44 14.43
N ASP A 549 -19.41 -27.29 14.03
CA ASP A 549 -18.25 -27.19 13.14
C ASP A 549 -16.92 -27.43 13.87
N MET A 550 -16.95 -27.62 15.19
CA MET A 550 -15.76 -27.68 16.04
C MET A 550 -15.45 -29.13 16.44
N SER A 551 -14.18 -29.52 16.38
CA SER A 551 -13.72 -30.81 16.91
C SER A 551 -13.99 -30.91 18.42
N ASP A 552 -14.33 -32.11 18.91
CA ASP A 552 -14.66 -32.41 20.31
C ASP A 552 -13.67 -31.80 21.33
N THR A 553 -12.37 -31.79 21.01
CA THR A 553 -11.33 -31.18 21.84
C THR A 553 -11.48 -29.67 21.95
N HIS A 554 -11.87 -29.00 20.86
CA HIS A 554 -12.11 -27.56 20.83
C HIS A 554 -13.43 -27.21 21.52
N GLN A 555 -14.49 -28.01 21.32
CA GLN A 555 -15.74 -27.85 22.08
C GLN A 555 -15.50 -27.94 23.59
N PHE A 556 -14.70 -28.92 24.02
CA PHE A 556 -14.31 -29.11 25.42
C PHE A 556 -13.48 -27.94 25.96
N ILE A 557 -12.58 -27.36 25.16
CA ILE A 557 -11.82 -26.16 25.53
C ILE A 557 -12.77 -24.96 25.73
N THR A 558 -13.68 -24.70 24.78
CA THR A 558 -14.67 -23.61 24.89
C THR A 558 -15.55 -23.79 26.14
N GLN A 559 -16.13 -24.97 26.34
CA GLN A 559 -16.94 -25.29 27.52
C GLN A 559 -16.17 -25.14 28.83
N LYS A 560 -15.03 -25.85 28.96
CA LYS A 560 -14.39 -26.04 30.25
C LYS A 560 -13.42 -24.92 30.61
N LEU A 561 -12.71 -24.33 29.65
CA LEU A 561 -11.60 -23.41 29.92
C LEU A 561 -11.90 -21.95 29.52
N VAL A 562 -12.78 -21.71 28.54
CA VAL A 562 -13.04 -20.36 28.01
C VAL A 562 -14.17 -19.62 28.75
N VAL A 563 -15.34 -20.22 28.93
CA VAL A 563 -16.52 -19.51 29.48
C VAL A 563 -16.38 -19.27 30.98
N PHE A 564 -16.56 -18.03 31.45
CA PHE A 564 -16.60 -17.70 32.88
C PHE A 564 -17.73 -16.72 33.19
N LYS A 565 -18.34 -16.87 34.38
CA LYS A 565 -19.50 -16.07 34.83
C LYS A 565 -19.12 -15.00 35.86
N ASP A 566 -18.08 -15.27 36.67
CA ASP A 566 -17.59 -14.39 37.72
C ASP A 566 -16.07 -14.53 37.89
N ILE A 567 -15.45 -13.57 38.60
CA ILE A 567 -13.99 -13.46 38.73
C ILE A 567 -13.36 -14.71 39.35
N ASP A 568 -14.06 -15.39 40.27
CA ASP A 568 -13.54 -16.61 40.88
C ASP A 568 -13.63 -17.80 39.93
N SER A 569 -14.70 -17.93 39.13
CA SER A 569 -14.73 -18.91 38.03
C SER A 569 -13.65 -18.65 36.96
N LEU A 570 -13.30 -17.39 36.70
CA LEU A 570 -12.17 -17.03 35.83
C LEU A 570 -10.82 -17.44 36.45
N ARG A 571 -10.62 -17.22 37.76
CA ARG A 571 -9.40 -17.64 38.47
C ARG A 571 -9.20 -19.14 38.40
N THR A 572 -10.21 -19.94 38.76
CA THR A 572 -10.11 -21.41 38.70
C THR A 572 -9.85 -21.90 37.27
N LYS A 573 -10.47 -21.30 36.25
CA LYS A 573 -10.19 -21.66 34.84
C LYS A 573 -8.79 -21.23 34.39
N ASN A 574 -8.25 -20.13 34.91
CA ASN A 574 -6.86 -19.72 34.67
C ASN A 574 -5.86 -20.69 35.34
N GLU A 575 -6.14 -21.15 36.56
CA GLU A 575 -5.35 -22.18 37.25
C GLU A 575 -5.38 -23.53 36.52
N ASP A 576 -6.55 -23.96 36.02
CA ASP A 576 -6.70 -25.14 35.18
C ASP A 576 -5.94 -24.99 33.84
N LEU A 577 -6.03 -23.84 33.17
CA LEU A 577 -5.28 -23.52 31.96
C LEU A 577 -3.76 -23.55 32.20
N LEU A 578 -3.28 -22.96 33.30
CA LEU A 578 -1.86 -22.94 33.67
C LEU A 578 -1.34 -24.33 34.07
N ARG A 579 -2.21 -25.22 34.58
CA ARG A 579 -1.85 -26.63 34.78
C ARG A 579 -1.74 -27.36 33.44
N ILE A 580 -2.79 -27.31 32.62
CA ILE A 580 -2.86 -28.03 31.33
C ILE A 580 -1.74 -27.57 30.38
N THR A 581 -1.44 -26.26 30.30
CA THR A 581 -0.36 -25.75 29.44
C THR A 581 1.04 -26.20 29.90
N ARG A 582 1.27 -26.36 31.21
CA ARG A 582 2.53 -26.93 31.74
C ARG A 582 2.61 -28.44 31.50
N GLU A 583 1.50 -29.16 31.66
CA GLU A 583 1.42 -30.59 31.35
C GLU A 583 1.67 -30.84 29.85
N LEU A 584 1.07 -30.02 28.96
CA LEU A 584 1.29 -30.07 27.52
C LEU A 584 2.73 -29.69 27.14
N ALA A 585 3.31 -28.66 27.75
CA ALA A 585 4.71 -28.28 27.50
C ALA A 585 5.68 -29.42 27.85
N ASN A 586 5.52 -30.04 29.03
CA ASN A 586 6.33 -31.19 29.44
C ASN A 586 6.13 -32.41 28.50
N GLN A 587 4.92 -32.60 27.96
CA GLN A 587 4.65 -33.65 26.97
C GLN A 587 5.33 -33.34 25.63
N LEU A 588 5.21 -32.11 25.12
CA LEU A 588 5.85 -31.69 23.88
C LEU A 588 7.38 -31.73 23.96
N GLU A 589 7.99 -31.28 25.05
CA GLU A 589 9.44 -31.42 25.29
C GLU A 589 9.87 -32.90 25.31
N SER A 590 9.05 -33.78 25.89
CA SER A 590 9.30 -35.22 25.91
C SER A 590 9.09 -35.89 24.54
N GLU A 591 8.13 -35.44 23.73
CA GLU A 591 7.89 -35.96 22.38
C GLU A 591 8.94 -35.43 21.39
N GLU A 592 9.36 -34.17 21.51
CA GLU A 592 10.46 -33.58 20.73
C GLU A 592 11.78 -34.30 21.02
N ALA A 593 12.11 -34.55 22.28
CA ALA A 593 13.31 -35.33 22.65
C ALA A 593 13.26 -36.79 22.16
N LEU A 594 12.06 -37.39 22.05
CA LEU A 594 11.89 -38.71 21.43
C LEU A 594 11.98 -38.66 19.90
N ALA A 595 11.45 -37.61 19.27
CA ALA A 595 11.49 -37.38 17.83
C ALA A 595 12.92 -37.08 17.35
N GLU A 596 13.66 -36.20 18.02
CA GLU A 596 15.07 -35.94 17.75
C GLU A 596 15.90 -37.23 17.87
N LYS A 597 15.71 -37.99 18.95
CA LYS A 597 16.38 -39.29 19.15
C LYS A 597 16.02 -40.31 18.07
N HIS A 598 14.78 -40.31 17.58
CA HIS A 598 14.34 -41.19 16.49
C HIS A 598 14.91 -40.75 15.13
N GLN A 599 14.91 -39.45 14.85
CA GLN A 599 15.47 -38.88 13.62
C GLN A 599 16.99 -39.06 13.57
N ALA A 600 17.72 -38.77 14.66
CA ALA A 600 19.16 -39.02 14.75
C ALA A 600 19.50 -40.51 14.53
N LYS A 601 18.61 -41.45 14.93
CA LYS A 601 18.75 -42.87 14.58
C LYS A 601 18.45 -43.14 13.10
N GLN A 602 17.41 -42.55 12.52
CA GLN A 602 17.12 -42.70 11.09
C GLN A 602 18.24 -42.14 10.21
N ASP A 603 18.79 -40.97 10.56
CA ASP A 603 19.92 -40.37 9.87
C ASP A 603 21.17 -41.24 9.99
N HIS A 604 21.41 -41.86 11.16
CA HIS A 604 22.48 -42.86 11.34
C HIS A 604 22.27 -44.11 10.47
N ASP A 605 21.08 -44.73 10.53
CA ASP A 605 20.69 -45.89 9.71
C ASP A 605 20.77 -45.59 8.19
N MET A 606 20.61 -44.32 7.77
CA MET A 606 20.72 -43.86 6.38
C MET A 606 22.17 -43.57 5.98
N VAL A 607 22.98 -42.98 6.86
CA VAL A 607 24.42 -42.80 6.66
C VAL A 607 25.13 -44.15 6.56
N GLU A 608 24.75 -45.15 7.35
CA GLU A 608 25.31 -46.51 7.25
C GLU A 608 25.02 -47.13 5.86
N LYS A 609 23.77 -47.05 5.38
CA LYS A 609 23.39 -47.52 4.03
C LYS A 609 24.16 -46.80 2.94
N LEU A 610 24.26 -45.47 3.01
CA LEU A 610 25.03 -44.68 2.04
C LEU A 610 26.52 -45.04 2.06
N GLN A 611 27.10 -45.38 3.22
CA GLN A 611 28.47 -45.89 3.28
C GLN A 611 28.61 -47.28 2.64
N GLN A 612 27.63 -48.17 2.86
CA GLN A 612 27.59 -49.49 2.21
C GLN A 612 27.45 -49.36 0.68
N GLU A 613 26.51 -48.55 0.18
CA GLU A 613 26.33 -48.26 -1.24
C GLU A 613 27.58 -47.62 -1.86
N LEU A 614 28.18 -46.62 -1.22
CA LEU A 614 29.40 -45.98 -1.70
C LEU A 614 30.56 -46.98 -1.76
N SER A 615 30.70 -47.87 -0.76
CA SER A 615 31.68 -48.96 -0.80
C SER A 615 31.46 -49.89 -2.01
N HIS A 616 30.22 -50.33 -2.26
CA HIS A 616 29.83 -51.16 -3.40
C HIS A 616 30.19 -50.48 -4.73
N MET A 617 29.79 -49.21 -4.91
CA MET A 617 30.12 -48.43 -6.11
C MET A 617 31.64 -48.28 -6.31
N THR A 618 32.44 -48.19 -5.23
CA THR A 618 33.91 -48.16 -5.37
C THR A 618 34.52 -49.51 -5.72
N ASP A 619 33.91 -50.63 -5.30
CA ASP A 619 34.32 -51.99 -5.68
C ASP A 619 33.93 -52.29 -7.13
N GLU A 620 32.73 -51.88 -7.58
CA GLU A 620 32.32 -51.94 -8.98
C GLU A 620 33.23 -51.07 -9.87
N ALA A 621 33.52 -49.84 -9.49
CA ALA A 621 34.45 -48.98 -10.24
C ALA A 621 35.86 -49.58 -10.30
N ARG A 622 36.32 -50.24 -9.23
CA ARG A 622 37.59 -51.00 -9.21
C ARG A 622 37.53 -52.26 -10.08
N SER A 623 36.37 -52.90 -10.20
CA SER A 623 36.14 -54.05 -11.09
C SER A 623 36.14 -53.64 -12.56
N ILE A 624 35.36 -52.61 -12.93
CA ILE A 624 35.31 -52.03 -14.28
C ILE A 624 36.70 -51.55 -14.72
N LYS A 625 37.46 -50.91 -13.81
CA LYS A 625 38.84 -50.51 -14.09
C LYS A 625 39.73 -51.70 -14.43
N LYS A 626 39.65 -52.81 -13.68
CA LYS A 626 40.41 -54.04 -13.98
C LYS A 626 40.02 -54.63 -15.34
N THR A 627 38.73 -54.65 -15.71
CA THR A 627 38.32 -55.13 -17.05
C THR A 627 38.77 -54.18 -18.17
N MET A 628 38.79 -52.87 -17.92
CA MET A 628 39.34 -51.91 -18.89
C MET A 628 40.87 -52.07 -19.05
N GLU A 629 41.56 -52.48 -17.99
CA GLU A 629 42.99 -52.79 -18.02
C GLU A 629 43.27 -54.13 -18.74
N SER A 630 42.43 -55.16 -18.60
CA SER A 630 42.55 -56.40 -19.40
C SER A 630 42.25 -56.18 -20.89
N PHE A 631 41.20 -55.42 -21.24
CA PHE A 631 40.95 -55.08 -22.65
C PHE A 631 42.09 -54.27 -23.28
N LYS A 632 42.81 -53.45 -22.50
CA LYS A 632 44.03 -52.77 -22.97
C LYS A 632 45.16 -53.77 -23.25
N THR A 633 45.44 -54.72 -22.35
CA THR A 633 46.52 -55.70 -22.55
C THR A 633 46.21 -56.69 -23.68
N GLU A 634 44.95 -57.11 -23.84
CA GLU A 634 44.49 -57.93 -24.99
C GLU A 634 44.68 -57.19 -26.31
N ARG A 635 44.21 -55.95 -26.41
CA ARG A 635 44.38 -55.09 -27.60
C ARG A 635 45.86 -54.89 -27.96
N ASP A 636 46.71 -54.68 -26.96
CA ASP A 636 48.15 -54.50 -27.19
C ASP A 636 48.89 -55.85 -27.45
N MET A 637 48.30 -57.00 -27.07
CA MET A 637 48.70 -58.33 -27.54
C MET A 637 48.36 -58.52 -29.03
N PHE A 638 47.13 -58.21 -29.47
CA PHE A 638 46.74 -58.27 -30.88
C PHE A 638 47.60 -57.37 -31.76
N ARG A 639 48.01 -56.19 -31.26
CA ARG A 639 48.95 -55.29 -31.92
C ARG A 639 50.32 -55.94 -32.20
N ARG A 640 50.85 -56.68 -31.22
CA ARG A 640 52.09 -57.47 -31.41
C ARG A 640 51.89 -58.62 -32.39
N LEU A 641 50.77 -59.34 -32.31
CA LEU A 641 50.46 -60.46 -33.19
C LEU A 641 50.39 -60.03 -34.67
N LEU A 642 49.82 -58.86 -34.94
CA LEU A 642 49.76 -58.25 -36.28
C LEU A 642 51.12 -57.76 -36.79
N GLN A 643 51.99 -57.25 -35.91
CA GLN A 643 53.33 -56.79 -36.29
C GLN A 643 54.35 -57.92 -36.55
N GLN A 644 54.05 -59.16 -36.13
CA GLN A 644 55.02 -60.26 -36.21
C GLN A 644 54.83 -61.21 -37.42
N ARG A 645 53.87 -60.93 -38.32
CA ARG A 645 53.57 -61.76 -39.50
C ARG A 645 53.64 -60.95 -40.80
N GLY A 646 54.85 -60.62 -41.24
CA GLY A 646 55.08 -59.72 -42.38
C GLY A 646 56.37 -59.93 -43.19
N VAL A 647 57.00 -61.11 -43.16
CA VAL A 647 58.19 -61.41 -43.99
C VAL A 647 58.20 -62.88 -44.44
N HIS A 648 58.63 -63.13 -45.69
CA HIS A 648 58.78 -64.43 -46.40
C HIS A 648 57.49 -65.20 -46.77
N GLY A 649 57.51 -65.92 -47.90
CA GLY A 649 57.16 -67.35 -47.78
C GLY A 649 56.41 -68.13 -48.86
N ASP A 650 56.30 -67.69 -50.12
CA ASP A 650 56.11 -68.53 -51.32
C ASP A 650 54.88 -69.48 -51.53
N GLU A 651 54.71 -69.85 -52.81
CA GLU A 651 54.02 -71.02 -53.44
C GLU A 651 52.64 -71.58 -52.97
N ALA A 652 51.67 -71.51 -53.91
CA ALA A 652 51.03 -72.66 -54.61
C ALA A 652 49.48 -72.76 -54.62
N SER A 653 48.99 -73.37 -55.73
CA SER A 653 47.62 -73.90 -55.97
C SER A 653 46.52 -72.84 -56.26
N MET A 654 45.63 -72.96 -57.28
CA MET A 654 45.46 -73.94 -58.36
C MET A 654 44.97 -73.30 -59.69
N MET A 655 45.37 -73.91 -60.83
CA MET A 655 44.74 -73.93 -62.19
C MET A 655 44.46 -72.59 -62.95
N ARG A 656 44.86 -72.37 -64.22
CA ARG A 656 44.77 -73.14 -65.50
C ARG A 656 43.40 -72.94 -66.19
N ASN A 657 43.24 -72.48 -67.45
CA ASN A 657 44.21 -72.30 -68.57
C ASN A 657 43.71 -71.42 -69.75
N SER A 658 44.60 -71.23 -70.76
CA SER A 658 44.35 -71.14 -72.22
C SER A 658 43.84 -69.81 -72.81
N ILE A 659 44.19 -69.41 -74.06
CA ILE A 659 45.04 -70.02 -75.13
C ILE A 659 45.78 -68.90 -75.91
N ALA A 660 46.84 -69.20 -76.67
CA ALA A 660 47.65 -68.20 -77.39
C ALA A 660 48.19 -68.63 -78.77
N GLY A 661 48.40 -67.65 -79.66
CA GLY A 661 49.44 -67.60 -80.71
C GLY A 661 49.24 -68.34 -82.05
N GLY A 662 50.00 -67.95 -83.10
CA GLY A 662 50.42 -68.91 -84.16
C GLY A 662 50.48 -68.50 -85.66
N GLU A 663 51.35 -67.56 -86.04
CA GLU A 663 52.23 -67.58 -87.25
C GLU A 663 51.86 -68.16 -88.66
N ARG A 664 51.84 -67.23 -89.65
CA ARG A 664 52.75 -67.09 -90.84
C ARG A 664 53.01 -68.20 -91.92
N LEU A 665 52.72 -67.82 -93.18
CA LEU A 665 53.58 -67.86 -94.41
C LEU A 665 53.80 -69.27 -95.13
N PRO A 666 54.50 -69.37 -96.29
CA PRO A 666 53.89 -69.16 -97.64
C PRO A 666 54.38 -70.13 -98.78
N LEU A 667 54.14 -69.73 -100.06
CA LEU A 667 55.03 -69.84 -101.25
C LEU A 667 54.72 -70.84 -102.40
N ALA A 668 55.06 -70.38 -103.62
CA ALA A 668 55.63 -71.09 -104.80
C ALA A 668 54.75 -71.33 -106.06
N SER A 669 55.40 -71.14 -107.22
CA SER A 669 54.96 -71.34 -108.63
C SER A 669 55.81 -72.44 -109.29
N ILE A 670 55.41 -72.93 -110.47
CA ILE A 670 56.25 -73.66 -111.44
C ILE A 670 55.59 -73.67 -112.84
N GLU A 671 56.41 -73.74 -113.90
CA GLU A 671 56.02 -73.69 -115.31
C GLU A 671 56.48 -74.99 -116.07
N ALA A 672 56.36 -75.24 -117.39
CA ALA A 672 56.18 -74.38 -118.57
C ALA A 672 55.71 -75.19 -119.83
N THR A 673 55.86 -74.57 -121.02
CA THR A 673 56.03 -75.19 -122.37
C THR A 673 54.89 -75.96 -123.05
N GLU A 674 54.12 -75.22 -123.86
CA GLU A 674 54.00 -75.36 -125.33
C GLU A 674 53.85 -76.75 -126.03
N GLN A 675 52.76 -76.90 -126.79
CA GLN A 675 52.74 -77.57 -128.10
C GLN A 675 51.93 -76.72 -129.11
N THR A 676 52.40 -76.61 -130.35
CA THR A 676 52.19 -75.39 -131.16
C THR A 676 51.18 -75.47 -132.31
N GLU A 677 50.37 -76.53 -132.40
CA GLU A 677 49.32 -76.64 -133.44
C GLU A 677 47.90 -76.27 -132.96
N ALA A 678 47.67 -76.22 -131.64
CA ALA A 678 46.42 -75.69 -131.07
C ALA A 678 46.31 -74.15 -131.16
N LEU A 679 47.40 -73.44 -131.50
CA LEU A 679 47.54 -72.00 -131.36
C LEU A 679 46.52 -71.16 -132.16
N ASN A 680 46.00 -71.65 -133.29
CA ASN A 680 45.04 -70.89 -134.10
C ASN A 680 43.61 -70.97 -133.56
N GLU A 681 43.21 -72.07 -132.92
CA GLU A 681 42.00 -72.08 -132.11
C GLU A 681 42.21 -71.34 -130.79
N ALA A 682 43.37 -71.51 -130.16
CA ALA A 682 43.71 -70.85 -128.92
C ALA A 682 43.74 -69.32 -129.09
N LEU A 683 44.18 -68.77 -130.23
CA LEU A 683 44.10 -67.32 -130.50
C LEU A 683 42.66 -66.82 -130.63
N ARG A 684 41.75 -67.62 -131.20
CA ARG A 684 40.33 -67.25 -131.33
C ARG A 684 39.59 -67.38 -129.99
N LYS A 685 39.93 -68.40 -129.20
CA LYS A 685 39.51 -68.57 -127.80
C LYS A 685 40.06 -67.44 -126.92
N LEU A 686 41.34 -67.12 -127.04
CA LEU A 686 42.01 -66.01 -126.34
C LEU A 686 41.46 -64.64 -126.73
N GLN A 687 40.99 -64.44 -127.97
CA GLN A 687 40.23 -63.23 -128.32
C GLN A 687 38.88 -63.19 -127.61
N SER A 688 38.10 -64.27 -127.60
CA SER A 688 36.84 -64.30 -126.82
C SER A 688 37.07 -64.24 -125.31
N GLU A 689 38.17 -64.79 -124.80
CA GLU A 689 38.58 -64.70 -123.40
C GLU A 689 39.03 -63.28 -123.07
N TYR A 690 39.79 -62.61 -123.93
CA TYR A 690 40.18 -61.21 -123.76
C TYR A 690 38.99 -60.26 -123.84
N ASP A 691 38.07 -60.45 -124.77
CA ASP A 691 36.84 -59.65 -124.85
C ASP A 691 35.90 -59.95 -123.66
N SER A 692 35.79 -61.20 -123.20
CA SER A 692 35.04 -61.53 -121.97
C SER A 692 35.73 -61.01 -120.70
N TYR A 693 37.06 -61.01 -120.64
CA TYR A 693 37.85 -60.43 -119.56
C TYR A 693 37.73 -58.90 -119.56
N ARG A 694 37.69 -58.29 -120.74
CA ARG A 694 37.42 -56.87 -120.92
C ARG A 694 35.99 -56.51 -120.51
N GLU A 695 35.00 -57.30 -120.91
CA GLU A 695 33.60 -57.09 -120.52
C GLU A 695 33.40 -57.35 -119.02
N ALA A 696 34.10 -58.32 -118.43
CA ALA A 696 34.14 -58.53 -116.98
C ALA A 696 34.90 -57.41 -116.25
N GLN A 697 35.97 -56.86 -116.81
CA GLN A 697 36.68 -55.70 -116.26
C GLN A 697 35.84 -54.43 -116.35
N ASP A 698 35.14 -54.20 -117.47
CA ASP A 698 34.20 -53.08 -117.64
C ASP A 698 32.92 -53.31 -116.83
N GLY A 699 32.58 -54.57 -116.50
CA GLY A 699 31.59 -54.97 -115.50
C GLY A 699 32.03 -54.59 -114.09
N VAL A 700 33.18 -55.10 -113.61
CA VAL A 700 33.77 -54.72 -112.31
C VAL A 700 33.99 -53.21 -112.20
N ARG A 701 34.29 -52.50 -113.30
CA ARG A 701 34.39 -51.02 -113.32
C ARG A 701 33.04 -50.31 -113.29
N LYS A 702 31.93 -50.96 -113.70
CA LYS A 702 30.57 -50.49 -113.43
C LYS A 702 30.22 -50.79 -111.96
N ASP A 703 30.37 -52.03 -111.50
CA ASP A 703 30.08 -52.44 -110.12
C ASP A 703 30.82 -51.55 -109.09
N LEU A 704 32.10 -51.23 -109.33
CA LEU A 704 32.87 -50.31 -108.50
C LEU A 704 32.41 -48.85 -108.61
N ARG A 705 31.92 -48.40 -109.77
CA ARG A 705 31.30 -47.06 -109.91
C ARG A 705 29.96 -47.01 -109.21
N ASP A 706 29.11 -48.00 -109.42
CA ASP A 706 27.79 -48.09 -108.80
C ASP A 706 27.91 -48.22 -107.27
N GLN A 707 28.93 -48.92 -106.77
CA GLN A 707 29.31 -48.92 -105.34
C GLN A 707 29.84 -47.56 -104.86
N ILE A 708 30.71 -46.88 -105.63
CA ILE A 708 31.20 -45.53 -105.28
C ILE A 708 30.05 -44.51 -105.27
N ASP A 709 29.15 -44.57 -106.25
CA ASP A 709 28.01 -43.67 -106.37
C ASP A 709 26.97 -43.95 -105.27
N ALA A 710 26.69 -45.22 -104.96
CA ALA A 710 25.86 -45.62 -103.82
C ALA A 710 26.45 -45.16 -102.48
N LEU A 711 27.75 -45.39 -102.24
CA LEU A 711 28.45 -44.89 -101.04
C LEU A 711 28.49 -43.36 -101.01
N SER A 712 28.55 -42.68 -102.16
CA SER A 712 28.49 -41.22 -102.23
C SER A 712 27.09 -40.70 -101.88
N ALA A 713 26.04 -41.38 -102.34
CA ALA A 713 24.65 -41.08 -102.03
C ALA A 713 24.36 -41.32 -100.54
N GLU A 714 24.80 -42.47 -99.99
CA GLU A 714 24.74 -42.77 -98.56
C GLU A 714 25.49 -41.70 -97.75
N ARG A 715 26.75 -41.40 -98.08
CA ARG A 715 27.53 -40.34 -97.40
C ARG A 715 26.84 -38.99 -97.46
N ASN A 716 26.19 -38.64 -98.58
CA ASN A 716 25.47 -37.38 -98.72
C ASN A 716 24.15 -37.37 -97.94
N SER A 717 23.46 -38.51 -97.82
CA SER A 717 22.29 -38.67 -96.94
C SER A 717 22.69 -38.55 -95.46
N LEU A 718 23.70 -39.30 -95.01
CA LEU A 718 24.24 -39.24 -93.64
C LEU A 718 24.78 -37.84 -93.30
N GLN A 719 25.40 -37.14 -94.25
CA GLN A 719 25.83 -35.75 -94.07
C GLN A 719 24.64 -34.79 -93.98
N THR A 720 23.56 -35.04 -94.73
CA THR A 720 22.31 -34.25 -94.64
C THR A 720 21.62 -34.47 -93.29
N ASP A 721 21.52 -35.72 -92.84
CA ASP A 721 20.88 -36.06 -91.56
C ASP A 721 21.73 -35.62 -90.37
N LYS A 722 23.06 -35.66 -90.48
CA LYS A 722 23.98 -35.02 -89.52
C LYS A 722 23.75 -33.51 -89.42
N VAL A 723 23.44 -32.82 -90.52
CA VAL A 723 23.11 -31.39 -90.50
C VAL A 723 21.73 -31.15 -89.88
N LYS A 724 20.72 -31.99 -90.16
CA LYS A 724 19.40 -31.93 -89.48
C LYS A 724 19.54 -32.13 -87.98
N LEU A 725 20.16 -33.23 -87.54
CA LEU A 725 20.37 -33.56 -86.12
C LEU A 725 21.18 -32.47 -85.39
N HIS A 726 22.15 -31.82 -86.05
CA HIS A 726 22.88 -30.69 -85.47
C HIS A 726 22.04 -29.41 -85.38
N ALA A 727 21.12 -29.17 -86.31
CA ALA A 727 20.16 -28.07 -86.23
C ALA A 727 19.10 -28.33 -85.15
N GLU A 728 18.58 -29.55 -85.05
CA GLU A 728 17.65 -29.99 -84.00
C GLU A 728 18.31 -29.91 -82.61
N ALA A 729 19.55 -30.38 -82.46
CA ALA A 729 20.32 -30.26 -81.23
C ALA A 729 20.58 -28.79 -80.81
N ARG A 730 20.75 -27.87 -81.79
CA ARG A 730 20.82 -26.42 -81.53
C ARG A 730 19.48 -25.85 -81.08
N LEU A 731 18.40 -26.14 -81.80
CA LEU A 731 17.05 -25.69 -81.43
C LEU A 731 16.65 -26.20 -80.03
N GLU A 732 17.01 -27.43 -79.67
CA GLU A 732 16.81 -27.95 -78.31
C GLU A 732 17.80 -27.40 -77.28
N SER A 733 18.96 -26.88 -77.68
CA SER A 733 19.84 -26.12 -76.79
C SER A 733 19.27 -24.73 -76.52
N GLU A 734 18.88 -24.00 -77.57
CA GLU A 734 18.25 -22.68 -77.52
C GLU A 734 16.93 -22.72 -76.73
N ARG A 735 16.10 -23.76 -76.92
CA ARG A 735 14.89 -23.99 -76.10
C ARG A 735 15.21 -24.20 -74.62
N ARG A 736 16.26 -24.96 -74.29
CA ARG A 736 16.68 -25.17 -72.89
C ARG A 736 17.28 -23.91 -72.27
N GLU A 737 18.00 -23.10 -73.04
CA GLU A 737 18.54 -21.82 -72.60
C GLU A 737 17.42 -20.78 -72.37
N MET A 738 16.43 -20.72 -73.26
CA MET A 738 15.22 -19.91 -73.09
C MET A 738 14.37 -20.37 -71.90
N LEU A 739 14.25 -21.68 -71.68
CA LEU A 739 13.55 -22.23 -70.51
C LEU A 739 14.30 -21.94 -69.20
N HIS A 740 15.63 -22.04 -69.22
CA HIS A 740 16.48 -21.78 -68.05
C HIS A 740 16.49 -20.29 -67.68
N THR A 741 16.62 -19.39 -68.65
CA THR A 741 16.53 -17.94 -68.43
C THR A 741 15.13 -17.53 -67.95
N ASN A 742 14.06 -18.15 -68.47
CA ASN A 742 12.71 -17.96 -67.95
C ASN A 742 12.57 -18.47 -66.49
N PHE A 743 13.11 -19.64 -66.17
CA PHE A 743 13.13 -20.18 -64.80
C PHE A 743 13.88 -19.25 -63.83
N VAL A 744 15.06 -18.73 -64.22
CA VAL A 744 15.83 -17.77 -63.41
C VAL A 744 15.08 -16.46 -63.21
N ALA A 745 14.35 -15.98 -64.22
CA ALA A 745 13.48 -14.81 -64.10
C ALA A 745 12.28 -15.05 -63.15
N LEU A 746 11.62 -16.21 -63.25
CA LEU A 746 10.56 -16.60 -62.32
C LEU A 746 11.09 -16.81 -60.89
N GLN A 747 12.31 -17.30 -60.74
CA GLN A 747 12.97 -17.45 -59.44
C GLN A 747 13.30 -16.09 -58.80
N SER A 748 13.77 -15.11 -59.58
CA SER A 748 14.00 -13.76 -59.07
C SER A 748 12.71 -13.01 -58.77
N GLU A 749 11.66 -13.16 -59.60
CA GLU A 749 10.32 -12.62 -59.32
C GLU A 749 9.73 -13.24 -58.04
N ASN A 750 9.84 -14.55 -57.85
CA ASN A 750 9.36 -15.22 -56.62
C ASN A 750 10.10 -14.69 -55.38
N HIS A 751 11.42 -14.50 -55.47
CA HIS A 751 12.23 -13.91 -54.40
C HIS A 751 11.87 -12.43 -54.12
N GLU A 752 11.54 -11.65 -55.14
CA GLU A 752 10.98 -10.30 -54.95
C GLU A 752 9.59 -10.32 -54.33
N LEU A 753 8.70 -11.21 -54.76
CA LEU A 753 7.37 -11.38 -54.15
C LEU A 753 7.47 -11.80 -52.69
N GLN A 754 8.43 -12.68 -52.34
CA GLN A 754 8.71 -13.05 -50.95
C GLN A 754 9.21 -11.85 -50.12
N LYS A 755 10.11 -11.01 -50.67
CA LYS A 755 10.56 -9.76 -50.01
C LYS A 755 9.43 -8.73 -49.86
N ARG A 756 8.54 -8.64 -50.84
CA ARG A 756 7.34 -7.76 -50.78
C ARG A 756 6.35 -8.29 -49.74
N ALA A 757 6.16 -9.60 -49.65
CA ALA A 757 5.33 -10.22 -48.62
C ALA A 757 5.91 -10.00 -47.21
N GLN A 758 7.22 -10.17 -47.02
CA GLN A 758 7.88 -9.87 -45.74
C GLN A 758 7.75 -8.39 -45.36
N THR A 759 8.01 -7.45 -46.28
CA THR A 759 7.92 -6.01 -45.96
C THR A 759 6.48 -5.55 -45.73
N LEU A 760 5.48 -6.18 -46.37
CA LEU A 760 4.06 -6.01 -46.05
C LEU A 760 3.69 -6.57 -44.67
N SER A 761 4.19 -7.75 -44.29
CA SER A 761 3.99 -8.31 -42.95
C SER A 761 4.65 -7.45 -41.86
N GLU A 762 5.88 -7.00 -42.09
CA GLU A 762 6.58 -6.09 -41.18
C GLU A 762 5.88 -4.72 -41.05
N THR A 763 5.31 -4.20 -42.13
CA THR A 763 4.59 -2.92 -42.07
C THR A 763 3.21 -3.08 -41.43
N ALA A 764 2.51 -4.20 -41.63
CA ALA A 764 1.30 -4.52 -40.89
C ALA A 764 1.56 -4.54 -39.37
N ALA A 765 2.53 -5.34 -38.90
CA ALA A 765 2.90 -5.40 -37.49
C ALA A 765 3.30 -4.02 -36.91
N LYS A 766 4.01 -3.18 -37.69
CA LYS A 766 4.35 -1.80 -37.30
C LYS A 766 3.13 -0.87 -37.20
N GLN A 767 2.05 -1.12 -37.97
CA GLN A 767 0.79 -0.37 -37.85
C GLN A 767 -0.10 -0.90 -36.71
N ASP A 768 -0.08 -2.20 -36.42
CA ASP A 768 -0.78 -2.78 -35.27
C ASP A 768 -0.21 -2.26 -33.95
N ILE A 769 1.12 -2.23 -33.81
CA ILE A 769 1.81 -1.63 -32.66
C ILE A 769 1.42 -0.15 -32.48
N ARG A 770 1.40 0.63 -33.57
CA ARG A 770 0.94 2.03 -33.53
C ARG A 770 -0.53 2.18 -33.15
N THR A 771 -1.38 1.25 -33.60
CA THR A 771 -2.81 1.27 -33.29
C THR A 771 -3.05 0.93 -31.82
N GLN A 772 -2.25 0.02 -31.25
CA GLN A 772 -2.23 -0.23 -29.80
C GLN A 772 -1.75 1.01 -29.03
N GLN A 773 -0.64 1.64 -29.43
CA GLN A 773 -0.12 2.86 -28.80
C GLN A 773 -1.15 4.01 -28.82
N VAL A 774 -1.78 4.28 -29.97
CA VAL A 774 -2.83 5.32 -30.09
C VAL A 774 -4.07 4.96 -29.26
N ALA A 775 -4.39 3.67 -29.09
CA ALA A 775 -5.48 3.24 -28.20
C ALA A 775 -5.13 3.43 -26.71
N GLU A 776 -3.88 3.20 -26.31
CA GLU A 776 -3.39 3.49 -24.96
C GLU A 776 -3.37 5.00 -24.68
N GLU A 777 -2.79 5.82 -25.57
CA GLU A 777 -2.80 7.29 -25.51
C GLU A 777 -4.24 7.83 -25.41
N LEU A 778 -5.20 7.27 -26.15
CA LEU A 778 -6.61 7.67 -26.11
C LEU A 778 -7.30 7.26 -24.80
N ILE A 779 -6.87 6.18 -24.14
CA ILE A 779 -7.34 5.80 -22.80
C ILE A 779 -6.76 6.74 -21.75
N GLU A 780 -5.47 7.07 -21.82
CA GLU A 780 -4.82 8.01 -20.90
C GLU A 780 -5.40 9.43 -21.04
N ALA A 781 -5.59 9.92 -22.27
CA ALA A 781 -6.24 11.19 -22.55
C ALA A 781 -7.70 11.25 -22.07
N ARG A 782 -8.44 10.12 -22.11
CA ARG A 782 -9.77 10.02 -21.49
C ARG A 782 -9.71 10.06 -19.98
N GLY A 783 -8.75 9.36 -19.34
CA GLY A 783 -8.54 9.42 -17.90
C GLY A 783 -8.25 10.84 -17.41
N LEU A 784 -7.37 11.56 -18.11
CA LEU A 784 -7.07 12.98 -17.85
C LEU A 784 -8.31 13.87 -18.07
N LEU A 785 -9.06 13.66 -19.15
CA LEU A 785 -10.30 14.40 -19.43
C LEU A 785 -11.34 14.21 -18.32
N ASP A 786 -11.50 12.98 -17.81
CA ASP A 786 -12.46 12.67 -16.75
C ASP A 786 -11.99 13.14 -15.37
N SER A 787 -10.68 13.18 -15.09
CA SER A 787 -10.12 13.89 -13.92
C SER A 787 -10.47 15.38 -13.97
N VAL A 788 -10.15 16.06 -15.08
CA VAL A 788 -10.45 17.50 -15.25
C VAL A 788 -11.96 17.78 -15.24
N ARG A 789 -12.81 16.84 -15.68
CA ARG A 789 -14.27 16.94 -15.52
C ARG A 789 -14.70 16.87 -14.06
N ASN A 790 -14.12 15.97 -13.27
CA ASN A 790 -14.40 15.86 -11.83
C ASN A 790 -13.88 17.09 -11.07
N GLU A 791 -12.66 17.53 -11.33
CA GLU A 791 -12.09 18.77 -10.78
C GLU A 791 -12.95 19.98 -11.13
N THR A 792 -13.36 20.15 -12.40
CA THR A 792 -14.24 21.25 -12.80
C THR A 792 -15.69 21.09 -12.35
N ALA A 793 -16.13 19.91 -11.91
CA ALA A 793 -17.39 19.72 -11.20
C ALA A 793 -17.27 20.15 -9.73
N ASN A 794 -16.19 19.74 -9.05
CA ASN A 794 -15.88 20.15 -7.68
C ASN A 794 -15.71 21.67 -7.57
N LEU A 795 -14.91 22.29 -8.44
CA LEU A 795 -14.74 23.76 -8.50
C LEU A 795 -16.05 24.50 -8.80
N LYS A 796 -17.02 23.89 -9.52
CA LYS A 796 -18.36 24.47 -9.69
C LYS A 796 -19.21 24.33 -8.43
N ALA A 797 -19.11 23.21 -7.71
CA ALA A 797 -19.79 23.00 -6.43
C ALA A 797 -19.25 23.95 -5.35
N GLU A 798 -17.93 24.08 -5.24
CA GLU A 798 -17.26 25.07 -4.38
C GLU A 798 -17.64 26.50 -4.74
N LYS A 799 -17.59 26.88 -6.03
CA LYS A 799 -18.01 28.21 -6.48
C LYS A 799 -19.48 28.49 -6.15
N LYS A 800 -20.35 27.48 -6.22
CA LYS A 800 -21.74 27.59 -5.77
C LYS A 800 -21.81 27.80 -4.26
N LEU A 801 -21.10 26.99 -3.46
CA LEU A 801 -21.05 27.13 -2.00
C LEU A 801 -20.56 28.53 -1.59
N TRP A 802 -19.48 29.03 -2.20
CA TRP A 802 -18.97 30.38 -1.97
C TRP A 802 -19.98 31.46 -2.33
N LYS A 803 -20.75 31.30 -3.42
CA LYS A 803 -21.85 32.23 -3.75
C LYS A 803 -23.00 32.12 -2.76
N ASP A 804 -23.41 30.91 -2.36
CA ASP A 804 -24.46 30.69 -1.37
C ASP A 804 -24.07 31.27 0.01
N ILE A 805 -22.78 31.30 0.35
CA ILE A 805 -22.22 31.99 1.52
C ILE A 805 -22.22 33.53 1.32
N GLN A 806 -21.77 34.02 0.16
CA GLN A 806 -21.77 35.45 -0.16
C GLN A 806 -23.19 36.04 -0.16
N ASP A 807 -24.16 35.34 -0.77
CA ASP A 807 -25.56 35.74 -0.84
C ASP A 807 -26.23 35.74 0.57
N ARG A 808 -25.76 34.91 1.52
CA ARG A 808 -26.17 34.97 2.94
C ARG A 808 -25.55 36.17 3.64
N LEU A 809 -24.24 36.36 3.54
CA LEU A 809 -23.54 37.49 4.16
C LEU A 809 -24.02 38.86 3.62
N SER A 810 -24.43 38.93 2.33
CA SER A 810 -25.07 40.12 1.78
C SER A 810 -26.40 40.39 2.48
N LYS A 811 -27.28 39.38 2.59
CA LYS A 811 -28.57 39.51 3.28
C LYS A 811 -28.43 39.82 4.76
N ASP A 812 -27.48 39.21 5.45
CA ASP A 812 -27.23 39.49 6.88
C ASP A 812 -26.72 40.93 7.07
N ASN A 813 -25.90 41.44 6.14
CA ASN A 813 -25.47 42.84 6.13
C ASN A 813 -26.60 43.81 5.73
N GLU A 814 -27.46 43.44 4.77
CA GLU A 814 -28.69 44.18 4.41
C GLU A 814 -29.63 44.28 5.61
N ASN A 815 -29.91 43.16 6.29
CA ASN A 815 -30.69 43.10 7.53
C ASN A 815 -30.08 43.98 8.63
N LEU A 816 -28.77 43.92 8.85
CA LEU A 816 -28.07 44.78 9.83
C LEU A 816 -28.10 46.27 9.45
N ILE A 817 -28.12 46.59 8.16
CA ILE A 817 -28.31 47.97 7.67
C ILE A 817 -29.76 48.42 7.89
N GLU A 818 -30.75 47.57 7.66
CA GLU A 818 -32.16 47.86 7.98
C GLU A 818 -32.39 48.04 9.49
N GLU A 819 -31.84 47.16 10.33
CA GLU A 819 -31.90 47.29 11.79
C GLU A 819 -31.18 48.55 12.28
N LYS A 820 -29.99 48.85 11.75
CA LYS A 820 -29.27 50.10 12.04
C LYS A 820 -30.06 51.33 11.61
N ASN A 821 -30.71 51.30 10.45
CA ASN A 821 -31.56 52.40 9.99
C ASN A 821 -32.82 52.55 10.84
N ARG A 822 -33.43 51.44 11.27
CA ARG A 822 -34.56 51.42 12.21
C ARG A 822 -34.17 51.96 13.59
N LEU A 823 -33.00 51.60 14.11
CA LEU A 823 -32.46 52.12 15.37
C LEU A 823 -32.06 53.60 15.27
N ASN A 824 -31.47 54.03 14.15
CA ASN A 824 -31.19 55.44 13.87
C ASN A 824 -32.49 56.27 13.79
N ASN A 825 -33.53 55.75 13.14
CA ASN A 825 -34.84 56.39 13.08
C ASN A 825 -35.48 56.47 14.47
N LEU A 826 -35.40 55.40 15.27
CA LEU A 826 -35.88 55.40 16.66
C LEU A 826 -35.13 56.44 17.49
N LEU A 827 -33.79 56.48 17.41
CA LEU A 827 -32.94 57.46 18.08
C LEU A 827 -33.28 58.89 17.66
N ALA A 828 -33.52 59.14 16.36
CA ALA A 828 -33.94 60.45 15.86
C ALA A 828 -35.34 60.84 16.39
N THR A 829 -36.29 59.91 16.45
CA THR A 829 -37.61 60.19 17.07
C THR A 829 -37.50 60.43 18.58
N GLN A 830 -36.64 59.70 19.30
CA GLN A 830 -36.39 59.94 20.71
C GLN A 830 -35.72 61.30 20.93
N GLN A 831 -34.74 61.68 20.10
CA GLN A 831 -34.13 63.01 20.13
C GLN A 831 -35.15 64.13 19.80
N SER A 832 -36.10 63.89 18.88
CA SER A 832 -37.21 64.83 18.66
C SER A 832 -38.07 64.99 19.90
N ILE A 833 -38.52 63.88 20.51
CA ILE A 833 -39.35 63.87 21.72
C ILE A 833 -38.62 64.48 22.92
N GLU A 834 -37.32 64.23 23.08
CA GLU A 834 -36.50 64.86 24.12
C GLU A 834 -36.30 66.36 23.86
N ASN A 835 -36.13 66.79 22.61
CA ASN A 835 -36.08 68.22 22.26
C ASN A 835 -37.43 68.91 22.45
N GLU A 836 -38.54 68.32 22.02
CA GLU A 836 -39.90 68.80 22.24
C GLU A 836 -40.22 68.91 23.73
N ARG A 837 -39.85 67.90 24.52
CA ARG A 837 -39.96 67.92 25.99
C ARG A 837 -39.07 69.02 26.58
N ASN A 838 -37.80 69.13 26.19
CA ASN A 838 -36.90 70.17 26.71
C ASN A 838 -37.42 71.58 26.37
N MET A 839 -38.01 71.76 25.18
CA MET A 839 -38.67 73.01 24.80
C MET A 839 -39.91 73.27 25.64
N ALA A 840 -40.78 72.26 25.85
CA ALA A 840 -41.96 72.36 26.72
C ALA A 840 -41.60 72.63 28.20
N ASP A 841 -40.57 71.96 28.74
CA ASP A 841 -40.00 72.21 30.07
C ASP A 841 -39.42 73.63 30.15
N SER A 842 -38.79 74.14 29.08
CA SER A 842 -38.30 75.52 29.01
C SER A 842 -39.43 76.56 28.93
N GLU A 843 -40.52 76.26 28.21
CA GLU A 843 -41.70 77.10 28.16
C GLU A 843 -42.47 77.10 29.48
N ALA A 844 -42.59 75.94 30.15
CA ALA A 844 -43.18 75.83 31.46
C ALA A 844 -42.38 76.63 32.49
N ARG A 845 -41.04 76.54 32.45
CA ARG A 845 -40.14 77.40 33.26
C ARG A 845 -40.31 78.87 32.95
N ARG A 846 -40.36 79.29 31.67
CA ARG A 846 -40.60 80.69 31.28
C ARG A 846 -41.97 81.21 31.75
N LYS A 847 -43.03 80.40 31.62
CA LYS A 847 -44.39 80.75 32.07
C LYS A 847 -44.48 80.82 33.61
N ALA A 848 -43.78 79.94 34.31
CA ALA A 848 -43.66 80.00 35.78
C ALA A 848 -42.85 81.22 36.23
N GLN A 849 -41.71 81.49 35.59
CA GLN A 849 -40.84 82.64 35.88
C GLN A 849 -41.57 83.97 35.65
N ALA A 850 -42.23 84.15 34.50
CA ALA A 850 -43.02 85.35 34.23
C ALA A 850 -44.20 85.52 35.22
N LYS A 851 -44.75 84.42 35.74
CA LYS A 851 -45.77 84.48 36.81
C LYS A 851 -45.16 84.84 38.18
N ILE A 852 -43.94 84.38 38.48
CA ILE A 852 -43.19 84.81 39.67
C ILE A 852 -42.89 86.31 39.57
N GLU A 853 -42.35 86.78 38.45
CA GLU A 853 -42.06 88.21 38.20
C GLU A 853 -43.32 89.09 38.32
N SER A 854 -44.47 88.62 37.81
CA SER A 854 -45.77 89.30 38.00
C SER A 854 -46.17 89.38 39.47
N LEU A 855 -46.03 88.29 40.23
CA LEU A 855 -46.36 88.25 41.66
C LEU A 855 -45.37 89.05 42.51
N GLU A 856 -44.09 89.10 42.15
CA GLU A 856 -43.07 89.94 42.77
C GLU A 856 -43.32 91.43 42.48
N GLN A 857 -43.78 91.78 41.27
CA GLN A 857 -44.22 93.13 40.95
C GLN A 857 -45.48 93.52 41.72
N GLU A 858 -46.50 92.67 41.76
CA GLU A 858 -47.72 92.88 42.57
C GLU A 858 -47.38 93.05 44.06
N LEU A 859 -46.46 92.23 44.59
CA LEU A 859 -45.97 92.32 45.97
C LEU A 859 -45.14 93.59 46.21
N SER A 860 -44.32 94.02 45.24
CA SER A 860 -43.57 95.29 45.31
C SER A 860 -44.51 96.50 45.32
N ASP A 861 -45.53 96.51 44.46
CA ASP A 861 -46.51 97.60 44.43
C ASP A 861 -47.48 97.55 45.63
N ALA A 862 -47.76 96.37 46.20
CA ALA A 862 -48.46 96.24 47.48
C ALA A 862 -47.60 96.76 48.65
N GLN A 863 -46.30 96.45 48.68
CA GLN A 863 -45.35 97.00 49.65
C GLN A 863 -45.25 98.53 49.53
N ARG A 864 -45.19 99.08 48.32
CA ARG A 864 -45.18 100.53 48.06
C ARG A 864 -46.47 101.22 48.53
N LYS A 865 -47.63 100.59 48.31
CA LYS A 865 -48.91 101.08 48.87
C LYS A 865 -48.89 101.03 50.39
N LEU A 866 -48.41 99.94 50.99
CA LEU A 866 -48.29 99.81 52.44
C LEU A 866 -47.32 100.83 53.05
N THR A 867 -46.19 101.15 52.40
CA THR A 867 -45.29 102.21 52.86
C THR A 867 -45.87 103.60 52.67
N TYR A 868 -46.66 103.84 51.61
CA TYR A 868 -47.40 105.08 51.41
C TYR A 868 -48.44 105.30 52.52
N GLU A 869 -49.27 104.28 52.82
CA GLU A 869 -50.22 104.29 53.94
C GLU A 869 -49.51 104.46 55.29
N ALA A 870 -48.37 103.79 55.50
CA ALA A 870 -47.54 103.95 56.70
C ALA A 870 -46.86 105.33 56.81
N GLU A 871 -46.67 106.04 55.70
CA GLU A 871 -46.26 107.44 55.69
C GLU A 871 -47.43 108.40 55.87
N GLU A 872 -48.59 108.14 55.28
CA GLU A 872 -49.79 108.97 55.42
C GLU A 872 -50.33 108.92 56.84
N THR A 873 -50.41 107.74 57.46
CA THR A 873 -50.73 107.59 58.88
C THR A 873 -49.73 108.31 59.79
N LYS A 874 -48.41 108.29 59.49
CA LYS A 874 -47.41 109.13 60.17
C LYS A 874 -47.64 110.63 59.96
N LYS A 875 -47.96 111.06 58.73
CA LYS A 875 -48.25 112.48 58.41
C LYS A 875 -49.53 112.95 59.11
N LEU A 876 -50.55 112.11 59.20
CA LEU A 876 -51.78 112.35 59.97
C LEU A 876 -51.51 112.38 61.49
N GLN A 877 -50.65 111.51 62.01
CA GLN A 877 -50.24 111.54 63.41
C GLN A 877 -49.45 112.81 63.75
N LEU A 878 -48.50 113.21 62.89
CA LEU A 878 -47.76 114.47 63.03
C LEU A 878 -48.67 115.70 62.92
N ARG A 879 -49.73 115.67 62.08
CA ARG A 879 -50.77 116.72 62.07
C ARG A 879 -51.54 116.76 63.39
N LYS A 880 -52.02 115.62 63.89
CA LYS A 880 -52.69 115.55 65.21
C LYS A 880 -51.79 116.02 66.35
N GLU A 881 -50.50 115.71 66.31
CA GLU A 881 -49.53 116.24 67.28
C GLU A 881 -49.32 117.75 67.13
N PHE A 882 -49.31 118.29 65.91
CA PHE A 882 -49.20 119.73 65.67
C PHE A 882 -50.46 120.47 66.15
N GLU A 883 -51.65 120.00 65.77
CA GLU A 883 -52.95 120.51 66.22
C GLU A 883 -53.09 120.42 67.75
N SER A 884 -52.63 119.32 68.36
CA SER A 884 -52.54 119.17 69.81
C SER A 884 -51.60 120.21 70.42
N LYS A 885 -50.38 120.37 69.90
CA LYS A 885 -49.41 121.37 70.37
C LYS A 885 -49.91 122.81 70.17
N GLU A 886 -50.68 123.09 69.12
CA GLU A 886 -51.30 124.41 68.89
C GLU A 886 -52.49 124.63 69.85
N SER A 887 -53.32 123.61 70.09
CA SER A 887 -54.38 123.68 71.11
C SER A 887 -53.81 123.89 72.51
N GLN A 888 -52.68 123.24 72.83
CA GLN A 888 -51.97 123.43 74.09
C GLN A 888 -51.41 124.86 74.18
N LYS A 889 -50.77 125.37 73.12
CA LYS A 889 -50.35 126.78 73.07
C LYS A 889 -51.50 127.75 73.28
N ARG A 890 -52.67 127.53 72.68
CA ARG A 890 -53.85 128.39 72.90
C ARG A 890 -54.38 128.29 74.34
N ILE A 891 -54.27 127.14 74.98
CA ILE A 891 -54.56 126.96 76.42
C ILE A 891 -53.53 127.73 77.26
N ASP A 892 -52.24 127.61 76.94
CA ASP A 892 -51.14 128.27 77.67
C ASP A 892 -51.21 129.81 77.49
N GLU A 893 -51.53 130.30 76.29
CA GLU A 893 -51.76 131.72 75.97
C GLU A 893 -53.02 132.26 76.67
N LEU A 894 -54.10 131.47 76.77
CA LEU A 894 -55.27 131.84 77.56
C LEU A 894 -54.96 131.88 79.07
N MET A 895 -54.19 130.92 79.60
CA MET A 895 -53.74 130.94 81.00
C MET A 895 -52.77 132.09 81.29
N ALA A 896 -52.00 132.56 80.30
CA ALA A 896 -51.17 133.75 80.41
C ALA A 896 -51.94 135.08 80.25
N SER A 897 -53.27 135.02 80.04
CA SER A 897 -54.17 136.18 79.97
C SER A 897 -55.12 136.32 81.17
N LEU A 898 -54.87 135.55 82.24
CA LEU A 898 -55.58 135.53 83.53
C LEU A 898 -54.65 135.96 84.69
#